data_AF-A0A366RXP8-F1
#
_entry.id   AF-A0A366RXP8-F1
#
_cell.length_a   1.000
_cell.length_b   1.000
_cell.length_c   1.000
_cell.angle_alpha   90.00
_cell.angle_beta   90.00
_cell.angle_gamma   90.00
#
_symmetry.space_group_name_H-M   'P 1'
#
loop_
_entity.id
_entity.type
_entity.pdbx_description
1 polymer ?
#
loop_
_entity_poly.entity_id
_entity_poly.type
_entity_poly.pdbx_seq_one_letter_code
_entity_poly.pdbx_strand_id
1 'polypeptide(L)'
;MDRPLPTFTQFEVLYSTQSFLTLKGLGGLPEQDVDFLEYNRCFHLPSRTVQEDFIYQYFLYLHPYYPLINERDFWDMYMSRDAEGREKPTMSLLVFQAMLFAASSFVSPAVLKNAGYTNVKVARNIFYRRAKLLFDLGVETDAYTKAQAALLLTFQFSAVEPHAGSTWLAIGIQNAIVAQAHNFQAPGASVRRKNGNKRLWWSLFWRDRVLTLGLRKPLQITPSSFNVNIDPMTIDDLADEISHSAVYDSRTKRQLASILNLQCRLATILTDPLVVCYGPSAFDLTYSLDNFDETVIRIAAGKEILERWKTEVDETLGDSLTKTEAHRSTRLISSVVHIYAYAAQIALGNHEAMMIEQRQKGISVLDDAVLKDIGKNINYATAETTKLVRYIVQEGMTQHLPISAIAYIAFPLMLSSLDERISPNDLGSNEDQILTRYHAQAMHLCSQRFEGAVDISRMVTQIVQSTPIQLPLRPRPSAKTESVSSDNPVGYWDDLFVTRNYMKLRLSLDYALITGRPPTDIDLPSSLLQGTRMKRLSAGPVHSLSAITLPQSRKRRASESVAGLPRVVELDEQVDEGTMDDITVRDQQPLFGKETNTLSRPFFEYDTIWAASLFEEVTDQLWATSELPLSDSQLRLEAYNGFAYIYGLERTRASISRPPESKSPSNYRPSQFKMKFSISALFLTACGLVHSAPTAKAAKPPKFFLIGDSTVAVDGGWGDGLLSYLKSPAQGDNRGVSGSTTVSWKSSGRWDALLKDVGAAKNDFEPVVTIQFGHNDQKVMQLDEFRTNLVSIGNDIRNAGGTPIFITSLTRRTFSGGEAVQNLKDWAAETISAAADVGAQYLELNKASTDYVNAIGSQNADFYNWGPGDRTHLNPPGEIVFGRMVVDLLLEKRGDFSSYFDSNEALSEKIKNGEFATGDE
;
A
#
# COMPACT_ATOMS: atom_id res chain seq x y z
N MET A 1 16.54 -19.34 -28.50
CA MET A 1 17.10 -18.00 -28.25
C MET A 1 16.83 -17.67 -26.80
N ASP A 2 17.83 -17.19 -26.09
CA ASP A 2 17.77 -17.07 -24.64
C ASP A 2 16.87 -15.91 -24.23
N ARG A 3 15.96 -16.16 -23.27
CA ARG A 3 15.19 -15.09 -22.64
C ARG A 3 16.18 -14.11 -22.00
N PRO A 4 15.95 -12.78 -22.05
CA PRO A 4 16.64 -11.91 -21.11
C PRO A 4 16.33 -12.41 -19.70
N LEU A 5 17.39 -12.70 -18.94
CA LEU A 5 17.26 -12.81 -17.48
C LEU A 5 16.60 -11.51 -16.98
N PRO A 6 15.71 -11.57 -15.97
CA PRO A 6 15.24 -10.37 -15.29
C PRO A 6 16.45 -9.52 -14.88
N THR A 7 16.31 -8.19 -14.87
CA THR A 7 17.36 -7.23 -14.52
C THR A 7 17.66 -7.24 -13.02
N PHE A 8 18.16 -8.38 -12.55
CA PHE A 8 18.70 -8.58 -11.23
C PHE A 8 20.09 -7.93 -11.11
N THR A 9 20.44 -7.53 -9.91
CA THR A 9 21.60 -6.68 -9.66
C THR A 9 22.90 -7.51 -9.69
N GLN A 10 24.01 -6.90 -10.10
CA GLN A 10 25.34 -7.54 -10.11
C GLN A 10 25.94 -7.72 -8.70
N PHE A 11 25.12 -7.56 -7.65
CA PHE A 11 25.54 -7.44 -6.26
C PHE A 11 24.91 -8.50 -5.34
N GLU A 12 24.21 -9.50 -5.90
CA GLU A 12 23.68 -10.63 -5.14
C GLU A 12 24.68 -11.80 -5.05
N VAL A 13 24.63 -12.53 -3.93
CA VAL A 13 25.42 -13.75 -3.66
C VAL A 13 24.50 -14.93 -3.34
N LEU A 14 24.93 -16.14 -3.66
CA LEU A 14 24.22 -17.37 -3.27
C LEU A 14 24.39 -17.64 -1.77
N TYR A 15 23.33 -18.08 -1.09
CA TYR A 15 23.34 -18.41 0.34
C TYR A 15 24.41 -19.46 0.71
N SER A 16 24.76 -20.36 -0.22
CA SER A 16 25.78 -21.39 -0.05
C SER A 16 27.20 -20.83 0.18
N THR A 17 27.44 -19.56 -0.14
CA THR A 17 28.67 -18.84 0.20
C THR A 17 28.73 -18.41 1.67
N GLN A 18 27.64 -18.54 2.42
CA GLN A 18 27.49 -17.98 3.76
C GLN A 18 27.33 -19.08 4.82
N SER A 19 28.43 -19.43 5.49
CA SER A 19 28.49 -20.55 6.45
C SER A 19 27.57 -20.45 7.69
N PHE A 20 26.88 -19.33 7.89
CA PHE A 20 25.86 -19.17 8.94
C PHE A 20 24.44 -19.59 8.49
N LEU A 21 24.22 -19.86 7.20
CA LEU A 21 22.91 -20.21 6.65
C LEU A 21 22.81 -21.69 6.28
N THR A 22 21.61 -22.25 6.45
CA THR A 22 21.26 -23.62 6.04
C THR A 22 19.92 -23.68 5.33
N LEU A 23 19.74 -24.75 4.54
CA LEU A 23 18.53 -25.01 3.76
C LEU A 23 18.25 -26.53 3.76
N LYS A 24 17.80 -27.05 4.90
CA LYS A 24 17.81 -28.49 5.20
C LYS A 24 16.83 -29.30 4.36
N GLY A 25 15.68 -28.75 3.98
CA GLY A 25 14.66 -29.44 3.20
C GLY A 25 14.93 -29.56 1.70
N LEU A 26 15.95 -28.89 1.15
CA LEU A 26 16.16 -28.80 -0.31
C LEU A 26 16.25 -30.18 -1.00
N GLY A 27 16.94 -31.14 -0.38
CA GLY A 27 17.09 -32.50 -0.92
C GLY A 27 15.84 -33.38 -0.84
N GLY A 28 14.73 -32.86 -0.29
CA GLY A 28 13.42 -33.53 -0.27
C GLY A 28 12.43 -33.01 -1.31
N LEU A 29 12.83 -32.06 -2.15
CA LEU A 29 11.94 -31.40 -3.11
C LEU A 29 12.13 -31.91 -4.55
N PRO A 30 11.08 -31.87 -5.39
CA PRO A 30 11.20 -32.05 -6.83
C PRO A 30 12.19 -31.09 -7.46
N GLU A 31 12.96 -31.56 -8.45
CA GLU A 31 13.91 -30.76 -9.23
C GLU A 31 13.25 -29.51 -9.85
N GLN A 32 12.00 -29.64 -10.31
CA GLN A 32 11.19 -28.54 -10.85
C GLN A 32 10.90 -27.42 -9.82
N ASP A 33 10.71 -27.77 -8.55
CA ASP A 33 10.49 -26.79 -7.47
C ASP A 33 11.81 -26.10 -7.09
N VAL A 34 12.94 -26.81 -7.16
CA VAL A 34 14.29 -26.25 -6.97
C VAL A 34 14.62 -25.26 -8.09
N ASP A 35 14.39 -25.64 -9.35
CA ASP A 35 14.55 -24.77 -10.53
C ASP A 35 13.64 -23.53 -10.43
N PHE A 36 12.39 -23.70 -9.99
CA PHE A 36 11.46 -22.59 -9.81
C PHE A 36 11.90 -21.65 -8.67
N LEU A 37 12.40 -22.19 -7.55
CA LEU A 37 12.96 -21.38 -6.46
C LEU A 37 14.17 -20.57 -6.92
N GLU A 38 15.07 -21.15 -7.71
CA GLU A 38 16.25 -20.46 -8.25
C GLU A 38 15.88 -19.44 -9.35
N TYR A 39 14.91 -19.75 -10.22
CA TYR A 39 14.36 -18.80 -11.19
C TYR A 39 13.74 -17.57 -10.50
N ASN A 40 13.10 -17.76 -9.34
CA ASN A 40 12.62 -16.68 -8.47
C ASN A 40 13.72 -16.08 -7.57
N ARG A 41 14.97 -16.56 -7.68
CA ARG A 41 16.16 -16.17 -6.90
C ARG A 41 16.00 -16.30 -5.38
N CYS A 42 15.24 -17.30 -4.92
CA CYS A 42 15.04 -17.54 -3.49
C CYS A 42 16.34 -17.91 -2.74
N PHE A 43 17.32 -18.44 -3.47
CA PHE A 43 18.66 -18.80 -2.98
C PHE A 43 19.66 -17.62 -3.00
N HIS A 44 19.26 -16.46 -3.52
CA HIS A 44 20.09 -15.27 -3.63
C HIS A 44 19.80 -14.24 -2.52
N LEU A 45 20.87 -13.56 -2.07
CA LEU A 45 20.88 -12.57 -1.00
C LEU A 45 21.73 -11.35 -1.42
N PRO A 46 21.59 -10.16 -0.79
CA PRO A 46 22.47 -9.01 -1.04
C PRO A 46 23.94 -9.31 -0.70
N SER A 47 24.86 -8.46 -1.17
CA SER A 47 26.25 -8.47 -0.71
C SER A 47 26.36 -8.29 0.81
N ARG A 48 27.43 -8.81 1.42
CA ARG A 48 27.56 -8.90 2.89
C ARG A 48 27.37 -7.55 3.61
N THR A 49 27.91 -6.46 3.06
CA THR A 49 27.75 -5.11 3.63
C THR A 49 26.29 -4.64 3.62
N VAL A 50 25.56 -4.92 2.54
CA VAL A 50 24.12 -4.60 2.46
C VAL A 50 23.31 -5.49 3.41
N GLN A 51 23.69 -6.76 3.59
CA GLN A 51 23.07 -7.59 4.63
C GLN A 51 23.30 -7.02 6.02
N GLU A 52 24.50 -6.54 6.33
CA GLU A 52 24.82 -5.88 7.60
C GLU A 52 23.90 -4.68 7.86
N ASP A 53 23.69 -3.79 6.88
CA ASP A 53 22.72 -2.68 7.02
C ASP A 53 21.32 -3.17 7.41
N PHE A 54 20.78 -4.19 6.72
CA PHE A 54 19.47 -4.76 7.06
C PHE A 54 19.43 -5.41 8.46
N ILE A 55 20.50 -6.11 8.85
CA ILE A 55 20.62 -6.75 10.16
C ILE A 55 20.68 -5.69 11.28
N TYR A 56 21.46 -4.62 11.11
CA TYR A 56 21.50 -3.50 12.03
C TYR A 56 20.10 -2.88 12.20
N GLN A 57 19.41 -2.58 11.10
CA GLN A 57 18.06 -2.00 11.16
C GLN A 57 17.02 -2.93 11.80
N TYR A 58 17.13 -4.26 11.63
CA TYR A 58 16.29 -5.23 12.34
C TYR A 58 16.47 -5.13 13.87
N PHE A 59 17.72 -5.17 14.36
CA PHE A 59 18.00 -5.15 15.79
C PHE A 59 17.74 -3.79 16.44
N LEU A 60 17.84 -2.70 15.67
CA LEU A 60 17.45 -1.36 16.11
C LEU A 60 15.92 -1.18 16.22
N TYR A 61 15.15 -1.51 15.17
CA TYR A 61 13.76 -1.02 15.06
C TYR A 61 12.68 -2.09 15.09
N LEU A 62 13.01 -3.38 15.06
CA LEU A 62 12.03 -4.46 15.10
C LEU A 62 12.21 -5.40 16.30
N HIS A 63 13.44 -5.84 16.56
CA HIS A 63 13.78 -6.72 17.70
C HIS A 63 13.31 -6.19 19.07
N PRO A 64 13.35 -4.87 19.38
CA PRO A 64 12.89 -4.39 20.69
C PRO A 64 11.38 -4.54 20.92
N TYR A 65 10.56 -4.58 19.86
CA TYR A 65 9.12 -4.89 19.98
C TYR A 65 8.86 -6.40 19.97
N TYR A 66 9.68 -7.16 19.22
CA TYR A 66 9.52 -8.60 18.93
C TYR A 66 10.89 -9.31 19.05
N PRO A 67 11.33 -9.73 20.26
CA PRO A 67 12.69 -10.23 20.52
C PRO A 67 12.92 -11.69 20.05
N LEU A 68 12.53 -11.96 18.80
CA LEU A 68 12.31 -13.26 18.17
C LEU A 68 13.58 -14.08 17.90
N ILE A 69 14.68 -13.38 17.65
CA ILE A 69 15.99 -13.92 17.29
C ILE A 69 16.94 -13.41 18.37
N ASN A 70 17.59 -14.30 19.13
CA ASN A 70 18.52 -13.87 20.16
C ASN A 70 19.69 -13.11 19.52
N GLU A 71 19.87 -11.84 19.88
CA GLU A 71 20.81 -10.94 19.21
C GLU A 71 22.26 -11.41 19.39
N ARG A 72 22.60 -11.90 20.59
CA ARG A 72 23.95 -12.42 20.87
C ARG A 72 24.23 -13.67 20.03
N ASP A 73 23.35 -14.67 20.12
CA ASP A 73 23.46 -15.90 19.34
C ASP A 73 23.60 -15.59 17.84
N PHE A 74 22.87 -14.59 17.35
CA PHE A 74 22.95 -14.16 15.96
C PHE A 74 24.33 -13.57 15.61
N TRP A 75 24.86 -12.63 16.39
CA TRP A 75 26.15 -12.01 16.08
C TRP A 75 27.33 -12.96 16.25
N ASP A 76 27.34 -13.81 17.29
CA ASP A 76 28.38 -14.80 17.52
C ASP A 76 28.42 -15.83 16.36
N MET A 77 27.24 -16.22 15.84
CA MET A 77 27.06 -17.03 14.63
C MET A 77 27.51 -16.31 13.34
N TYR A 78 26.95 -15.12 13.05
CA TYR A 78 27.17 -14.36 11.81
C TYR A 78 28.63 -13.92 11.63
N MET A 79 29.29 -13.55 12.73
CA MET A 79 30.70 -13.19 12.76
C MET A 79 31.63 -14.41 12.91
N SER A 80 31.09 -15.63 13.07
CA SER A 80 31.85 -16.88 13.29
C SER A 80 32.86 -16.78 14.45
N ARG A 81 32.48 -16.17 15.57
CA ARG A 81 33.40 -15.84 16.68
C ARG A 81 33.87 -17.03 17.51
N ASP A 82 33.09 -18.12 17.55
CA ASP A 82 33.44 -19.37 18.24
C ASP A 82 33.36 -20.56 17.26
N ALA A 83 34.51 -21.13 16.86
CA ALA A 83 34.52 -22.31 15.98
C ALA A 83 35.81 -23.17 15.96
N GLU A 84 36.50 -23.37 17.09
CA GLU A 84 37.41 -24.51 17.23
C GLU A 84 36.63 -25.73 17.78
N GLY A 85 36.42 -26.75 16.92
CA GLY A 85 36.05 -28.10 17.36
C GLY A 85 34.58 -28.39 17.70
N ARG A 86 33.61 -27.56 17.31
CA ARG A 86 32.16 -27.85 17.45
C ARG A 86 31.40 -27.62 16.14
N GLU A 87 30.24 -28.26 15.98
CA GLU A 87 29.29 -27.87 14.94
C GLU A 87 28.90 -26.39 15.10
N LYS A 88 28.99 -25.62 14.01
CA LYS A 88 28.63 -24.21 14.02
C LYS A 88 27.11 -24.04 14.15
N PRO A 89 26.62 -23.11 14.99
CA PRO A 89 25.22 -22.71 14.94
C PRO A 89 24.91 -22.12 13.56
N THR A 90 23.68 -22.32 13.09
CA THR A 90 23.21 -21.87 11.77
C THR A 90 21.74 -21.47 11.81
N MET A 91 21.37 -20.55 10.92
CA MET A 91 20.01 -20.05 10.71
C MET A 91 19.41 -20.65 9.42
N SER A 92 18.09 -20.81 9.38
CA SER A 92 17.37 -21.17 8.16
C SER A 92 17.27 -19.98 7.21
N LEU A 93 17.59 -20.19 5.92
CA LEU A 93 17.47 -19.17 4.88
C LEU A 93 16.05 -18.55 4.82
N LEU A 94 15.02 -19.34 5.12
CA LEU A 94 13.63 -18.87 5.17
C LEU A 94 13.45 -17.73 6.21
N VAL A 95 13.99 -17.92 7.43
CA VAL A 95 13.95 -16.89 8.47
C VAL A 95 14.81 -15.70 8.08
N PHE A 96 15.96 -15.91 7.43
CA PHE A 96 16.82 -14.81 7.00
C PHE A 96 16.19 -13.96 5.88
N GLN A 97 15.57 -14.57 4.85
CA GLN A 97 14.81 -13.83 3.82
C GLN A 97 13.62 -13.08 4.45
N ALA A 98 12.93 -13.67 5.43
CA ALA A 98 11.84 -13.01 6.16
C ALA A 98 12.33 -11.85 7.07
N MET A 99 13.54 -11.97 7.63
CA MET A 99 14.22 -10.93 8.38
C MET A 99 14.60 -9.75 7.47
N LEU A 100 15.15 -10.02 6.27
CA LEU A 100 15.42 -8.99 5.26
C LEU A 100 14.13 -8.28 4.80
N PHE A 101 13.04 -9.02 4.59
CA PHE A 101 11.71 -8.45 4.32
C PHE A 101 11.24 -7.48 5.42
N ALA A 102 11.30 -7.91 6.67
CA ALA A 102 10.80 -7.12 7.79
C ALA A 102 11.70 -5.91 8.10
N ALA A 103 13.01 -6.02 7.84
CA ALA A 103 13.99 -4.95 8.03
C ALA A 103 13.96 -3.88 6.92
N SER A 104 13.60 -4.24 5.68
CA SER A 104 13.78 -3.33 4.52
C SER A 104 13.02 -2.01 4.64
N SER A 105 11.95 -1.95 5.45
CA SER A 105 11.20 -0.72 5.73
C SER A 105 11.93 0.29 6.63
N PHE A 106 13.15 0.00 7.06
CA PHE A 106 14.00 0.85 7.89
C PHE A 106 15.38 1.14 7.25
N VAL A 107 15.73 0.44 6.17
CA VAL A 107 16.98 0.63 5.42
C VAL A 107 16.88 1.89 4.56
N SER A 108 17.95 2.69 4.48
CA SER A 108 17.90 3.96 3.76
C SER A 108 17.70 3.76 2.25
N PRO A 109 16.96 4.66 1.57
CA PRO A 109 16.78 4.58 0.12
C PRO A 109 18.09 4.61 -0.66
N ALA A 110 19.15 5.24 -0.12
CA ALA A 110 20.47 5.28 -0.73
C ALA A 110 21.16 3.90 -0.71
N VAL A 111 21.17 3.20 0.43
CA VAL A 111 21.72 1.83 0.51
C VAL A 111 20.96 0.89 -0.41
N LEU A 112 19.62 0.97 -0.42
CA LEU A 112 18.79 0.15 -1.30
C LEU A 112 19.09 0.42 -2.79
N LYS A 113 19.18 1.69 -3.20
CA LYS A 113 19.51 2.09 -4.57
C LYS A 113 20.91 1.63 -4.99
N ASN A 114 21.88 1.70 -4.09
CA ASN A 114 23.26 1.24 -4.34
C ASN A 114 23.36 -0.29 -4.43
N ALA A 115 22.52 -1.02 -3.68
CA ALA A 115 22.32 -2.47 -3.86
C ALA A 115 21.53 -2.83 -5.15
N GLY A 116 20.97 -1.82 -5.82
CA GLY A 116 20.21 -1.92 -7.07
C GLY A 116 18.69 -2.15 -6.91
N TYR A 117 18.15 -2.00 -5.70
CA TYR A 117 16.70 -1.96 -5.47
C TYR A 117 16.18 -0.53 -5.71
N THR A 118 15.16 -0.37 -6.56
CA THR A 118 14.70 0.96 -7.00
C THR A 118 14.07 1.81 -5.88
N ASN A 119 13.47 1.19 -4.87
CA ASN A 119 12.95 1.83 -3.66
C ASN A 119 12.64 0.80 -2.56
N VAL A 120 12.26 1.29 -1.37
CA VAL A 120 11.89 0.50 -0.18
C VAL A 120 10.82 -0.56 -0.48
N LYS A 121 9.73 -0.20 -1.17
CA LYS A 121 8.62 -1.12 -1.46
C LYS A 121 9.06 -2.26 -2.37
N VAL A 122 9.85 -1.95 -3.41
CA VAL A 122 10.36 -2.96 -4.35
C VAL A 122 11.31 -3.93 -3.66
N ALA A 123 12.25 -3.45 -2.85
CA ALA A 123 13.10 -4.33 -2.02
C ALA A 123 12.23 -5.24 -1.14
N ARG A 124 11.25 -4.66 -0.45
CA ARG A 124 10.34 -5.37 0.47
C ARG A 124 9.55 -6.47 -0.24
N ASN A 125 8.95 -6.16 -1.39
CA ASN A 125 8.15 -7.12 -2.15
C ASN A 125 9.00 -8.26 -2.74
N ILE A 126 10.28 -8.02 -3.07
CA ILE A 126 11.23 -9.06 -3.49
C ILE A 126 11.51 -10.03 -2.32
N PHE A 127 11.89 -9.52 -1.15
CA PHE A 127 12.17 -10.38 0.01
C PHE A 127 10.92 -11.10 0.52
N TYR A 128 9.75 -10.45 0.50
CA TYR A 128 8.45 -11.08 0.80
C TYR A 128 8.21 -12.28 -0.11
N ARG A 129 8.36 -12.11 -1.43
CA ARG A 129 8.17 -13.18 -2.42
C ARG A 129 9.16 -14.32 -2.21
N ARG A 130 10.45 -14.03 -2.00
CA ARG A 130 11.47 -15.06 -1.76
C ARG A 130 11.18 -15.87 -0.49
N ALA A 131 10.87 -15.20 0.62
CA ALA A 131 10.52 -15.86 1.87
C ALA A 131 9.20 -16.65 1.77
N LYS A 132 8.17 -16.11 1.11
CA LYS A 132 6.90 -16.80 0.88
C LYS A 132 7.09 -18.08 0.05
N LEU A 133 7.83 -18.04 -1.05
CA LEU A 133 8.07 -19.21 -1.88
C LEU A 133 8.87 -20.31 -1.15
N LEU A 134 9.86 -19.94 -0.33
CA LEU A 134 10.58 -20.88 0.55
C LEU A 134 9.66 -21.50 1.63
N PHE A 135 8.60 -20.80 2.04
CA PHE A 135 7.61 -21.31 2.99
C PHE A 135 6.62 -22.26 2.31
N ASP A 136 6.02 -21.80 1.21
CA ASP A 136 4.94 -22.47 0.47
C ASP A 136 5.42 -23.82 -0.09
N LEU A 137 6.61 -23.86 -0.72
CA LEU A 137 7.22 -25.07 -1.28
C LEU A 137 7.88 -25.97 -0.21
N GLY A 138 7.60 -25.75 1.07
CA GLY A 138 7.95 -26.70 2.13
C GLY A 138 9.44 -26.85 2.45
N VAL A 139 10.30 -25.94 1.98
CA VAL A 139 11.77 -26.03 2.12
C VAL A 139 12.25 -26.05 3.58
N GLU A 140 11.42 -25.54 4.50
CA GLU A 140 11.59 -25.68 5.95
C GLU A 140 10.54 -26.63 6.54
N THR A 141 10.97 -27.51 7.44
CA THR A 141 10.12 -28.50 8.12
C THR A 141 10.03 -28.31 9.63
N ASP A 142 10.96 -27.58 10.26
CA ASP A 142 10.83 -27.26 11.68
C ASP A 142 9.72 -26.23 11.94
N ALA A 143 8.75 -26.63 12.75
CA ALA A 143 7.63 -25.79 13.16
C ALA A 143 8.06 -24.55 13.96
N TYR A 144 9.15 -24.61 14.74
CA TYR A 144 9.63 -23.42 15.46
C TYR A 144 10.17 -22.36 14.49
N THR A 145 11.02 -22.79 13.55
CA THR A 145 11.56 -21.96 12.47
C THR A 145 10.47 -21.42 11.55
N LYS A 146 9.47 -22.24 11.19
CA LYS A 146 8.29 -21.79 10.44
C LYS A 146 7.46 -20.77 11.22
N ALA A 147 7.31 -20.90 12.54
CA ALA A 147 6.63 -19.90 13.35
C ALA A 147 7.39 -18.55 13.40
N GLN A 148 8.73 -18.58 13.49
CA GLN A 148 9.56 -17.37 13.40
C GLN A 148 9.39 -16.68 12.03
N ALA A 149 9.49 -17.44 10.93
CA ALA A 149 9.32 -16.89 9.58
C ALA A 149 7.91 -16.32 9.35
N ALA A 150 6.87 -17.05 9.74
CA ALA A 150 5.48 -16.60 9.62
C ALA A 150 5.21 -15.32 10.44
N LEU A 151 5.74 -15.20 11.66
CA LEU A 151 5.66 -13.97 12.45
C LEU A 151 6.27 -12.77 11.71
N LEU A 152 7.45 -12.93 11.09
CA LEU A 152 8.08 -11.86 10.31
C LEU A 152 7.27 -11.54 9.04
N LEU A 153 6.63 -12.52 8.41
CA LEU A 153 5.74 -12.31 7.27
C LEU A 153 4.42 -11.59 7.65
N THR A 154 4.04 -11.53 8.94
CA THR A 154 2.89 -10.72 9.39
C THR A 154 3.05 -9.21 9.16
N PHE A 155 4.25 -8.73 8.82
CA PHE A 155 4.47 -7.33 8.44
C PHE A 155 4.02 -7.02 6.99
N GLN A 156 3.36 -7.95 6.28
CA GLN A 156 2.72 -7.67 4.98
C GLN A 156 1.31 -7.09 5.13
N PHE A 157 1.03 -6.00 4.39
CA PHE A 157 -0.28 -5.36 4.30
C PHE A 157 -0.40 -4.47 3.05
N SER A 158 -1.49 -4.62 2.31
CA SER A 158 -1.96 -3.76 1.20
C SER A 158 -3.50 -3.82 1.15
N ALA A 159 -4.17 -2.90 0.43
CA ALA A 159 -5.62 -3.03 0.24
C ALA A 159 -6.04 -4.18 -0.70
N VAL A 160 -5.09 -4.80 -1.42
CA VAL A 160 -5.35 -6.00 -2.23
C VAL A 160 -5.26 -7.26 -1.38
N GLU A 161 -4.33 -7.31 -0.42
CA GLU A 161 -4.17 -8.39 0.55
C GLU A 161 -4.45 -7.94 2.02
N PRO A 162 -5.61 -7.36 2.36
CA PRO A 162 -5.86 -6.80 3.70
C PRO A 162 -5.94 -7.87 4.80
N HIS A 163 -5.85 -9.15 4.43
CA HIS A 163 -5.82 -10.31 5.32
C HIS A 163 -4.42 -10.90 5.51
N ALA A 164 -3.41 -10.55 4.69
CA ALA A 164 -2.09 -11.21 4.69
C ALA A 164 -1.45 -11.27 6.10
N GLY A 165 -1.39 -10.15 6.81
CA GLY A 165 -0.84 -10.09 8.16
C GLY A 165 -1.55 -11.02 9.17
N SER A 166 -2.88 -11.13 9.08
CA SER A 166 -3.71 -12.01 9.93
C SER A 166 -3.59 -13.48 9.53
N THR A 167 -3.43 -13.79 8.25
CA THR A 167 -3.21 -15.16 7.75
C THR A 167 -1.84 -15.68 8.18
N TRP A 168 -0.78 -14.86 8.02
CA TRP A 168 0.56 -15.21 8.51
C TRP A 168 0.61 -15.36 10.03
N LEU A 169 -0.20 -14.59 10.77
CA LEU A 169 -0.30 -14.75 12.22
C LEU A 169 -0.91 -16.11 12.59
N ALA A 170 -1.99 -16.52 11.92
CA ALA A 170 -2.63 -17.82 12.16
C ALA A 170 -1.67 -18.99 11.84
N ILE A 171 -0.94 -18.89 10.73
CA ILE A 171 0.13 -19.83 10.37
C ILE A 171 1.23 -19.86 11.45
N GLY A 172 1.65 -18.70 11.95
CA GLY A 172 2.66 -18.58 13.01
C GLY A 172 2.21 -19.19 14.33
N ILE A 173 0.97 -18.94 14.76
CA ILE A 173 0.36 -19.52 15.95
C ILE A 173 0.27 -21.05 15.82
N GLN A 174 -0.24 -21.57 14.70
CA GLN A 174 -0.37 -23.01 14.50
C GLN A 174 0.99 -23.72 14.53
N ASN A 175 2.00 -23.15 13.90
CA ASN A 175 3.36 -23.68 13.95
C ASN A 175 3.98 -23.56 15.36
N ALA A 176 3.70 -22.48 16.10
CA ALA A 176 4.11 -22.32 17.50
C ALA A 176 3.40 -23.30 18.45
N ILE A 177 2.19 -23.76 18.13
CA ILE A 177 1.49 -24.83 18.86
C ILE A 177 2.19 -26.17 18.64
N VAL A 178 2.49 -26.52 17.38
CA VAL A 178 3.27 -27.74 17.04
C VAL A 178 4.66 -27.72 17.71
N ALA A 179 5.32 -26.56 17.74
CA ALA A 179 6.61 -26.36 18.42
C ALA A 179 6.54 -26.31 19.97
N GLN A 180 5.34 -26.40 20.55
CA GLN A 180 5.07 -26.28 22.00
C GLN A 180 5.56 -24.94 22.61
N ALA A 181 5.57 -23.86 21.83
CA ALA A 181 6.03 -22.54 22.28
C ALA A 181 5.09 -21.89 23.30
N HIS A 182 3.77 -22.07 23.12
CA HIS A 182 2.74 -21.64 24.08
C HIS A 182 2.91 -22.26 25.48
N ASN A 183 3.53 -23.44 25.57
CA ASN A 183 3.80 -24.15 26.82
C ASN A 183 5.29 -23.99 27.24
N PHE A 184 5.84 -22.78 27.11
CA PHE A 184 7.26 -22.49 27.38
C PHE A 184 7.71 -22.81 28.81
N GLN A 185 6.79 -22.92 29.76
CA GLN A 185 7.09 -23.23 31.17
C GLN A 185 7.30 -24.73 31.44
N ALA A 186 6.94 -25.62 30.51
CA ALA A 186 6.88 -27.08 30.71
C ALA A 186 8.10 -27.69 31.45
N PRO A 187 7.91 -28.65 32.37
CA PRO A 187 9.00 -29.32 33.07
C PRO A 187 9.90 -30.11 32.10
N GLY A 188 11.17 -30.29 32.46
CA GLY A 188 12.16 -31.02 31.66
C GLY A 188 12.81 -30.25 30.50
N ALA A 189 12.20 -29.18 29.99
CA ALA A 189 12.81 -28.34 28.95
C ALA A 189 14.00 -27.52 29.50
N SER A 190 15.08 -27.41 28.71
CA SER A 190 16.28 -26.63 29.07
C SER A 190 15.99 -25.12 29.11
N VAL A 191 16.73 -24.36 29.94
CA VAL A 191 16.53 -22.92 30.13
C VAL A 191 16.54 -22.16 28.79
N ARG A 192 17.48 -22.48 27.89
CA ARG A 192 17.56 -21.89 26.55
C ARG A 192 16.31 -22.18 25.69
N ARG A 193 15.76 -23.41 25.75
CA ARG A 193 14.51 -23.75 25.04
C ARG A 193 13.30 -23.05 25.64
N LYS A 194 13.21 -22.95 26.97
CA LYS A 194 12.13 -22.21 27.66
C LYS A 194 12.15 -20.73 27.27
N ASN A 195 13.32 -20.10 27.31
CA ASN A 195 13.49 -18.69 26.96
C ASN A 195 13.17 -18.41 25.47
N GLY A 196 13.67 -19.23 24.55
CA GLY A 196 13.31 -19.13 23.12
C GLY A 196 11.81 -19.29 22.87
N ASN A 197 11.18 -20.30 23.49
CA ASN A 197 9.73 -20.50 23.40
C ASN A 197 8.95 -19.30 24.00
N LYS A 198 9.39 -18.75 25.14
CA LYS A 198 8.80 -17.55 25.76
C LYS A 198 8.86 -16.34 24.82
N ARG A 199 10.03 -16.07 24.21
CA ARG A 199 10.25 -14.98 23.25
C ARG A 199 9.37 -15.12 22.00
N LEU A 200 9.33 -16.31 21.38
CA LEU A 200 8.47 -16.59 20.22
C LEU A 200 6.99 -16.39 20.55
N TRP A 201 6.52 -16.99 21.65
CA TRP A 201 5.11 -16.91 22.03
C TRP A 201 4.68 -15.49 22.40
N TRP A 202 5.48 -14.75 23.17
CA TRP A 202 5.21 -13.34 23.46
C TRP A 202 5.21 -12.46 22.21
N SER A 203 6.10 -12.72 21.24
CA SER A 203 6.14 -11.94 20.01
C SER A 203 4.90 -12.18 19.14
N LEU A 204 4.38 -13.42 19.10
CA LEU A 204 3.09 -13.75 18.47
C LEU A 204 1.91 -13.13 19.23
N PHE A 205 1.89 -13.23 20.56
CA PHE A 205 0.85 -12.67 21.43
C PHE A 205 0.74 -11.15 21.28
N TRP A 206 1.87 -10.44 21.29
CA TRP A 206 1.90 -9.01 21.04
C TRP A 206 1.41 -8.67 19.63
N ARG A 207 1.86 -9.42 18.61
CA ARG A 207 1.44 -9.20 17.22
C ARG A 207 -0.06 -9.39 17.02
N ASP A 208 -0.67 -10.37 17.69
CA ASP A 208 -2.11 -10.61 17.71
C ASP A 208 -2.88 -9.41 18.25
N ARG A 209 -2.47 -8.85 19.41
CA ARG A 209 -3.10 -7.65 19.97
C ARG A 209 -2.92 -6.42 19.06
N VAL A 210 -1.72 -6.21 18.52
CA VAL A 210 -1.41 -5.06 17.63
C VAL A 210 -2.13 -5.13 16.28
N LEU A 211 -2.34 -6.33 15.72
CA LEU A 211 -3.13 -6.52 14.49
C LEU A 211 -4.64 -6.43 14.76
N THR A 212 -5.12 -6.98 15.87
CA THR A 212 -6.53 -6.92 16.29
C THR A 212 -6.97 -5.49 16.52
N LEU A 213 -6.25 -4.73 17.35
CA LEU A 213 -6.55 -3.32 17.62
C LEU A 213 -6.40 -2.44 16.36
N GLY A 214 -5.40 -2.71 15.52
CA GLY A 214 -5.11 -1.93 14.32
C GLY A 214 -6.11 -2.17 13.18
N LEU A 215 -6.39 -3.42 12.84
CA LEU A 215 -7.24 -3.81 11.71
C LEU A 215 -8.68 -4.15 12.09
N ARG A 216 -9.04 -4.05 13.38
CA ARG A 216 -10.37 -4.34 13.96
C ARG A 216 -10.85 -5.78 13.76
N LYS A 217 -9.92 -6.72 13.61
CA LYS A 217 -10.19 -8.16 13.40
C LYS A 217 -10.17 -8.89 14.74
N PRO A 218 -10.92 -9.99 14.93
CA PRO A 218 -10.92 -10.73 16.19
C PRO A 218 -9.55 -11.32 16.57
N LEU A 219 -9.28 -11.39 17.87
CA LEU A 219 -8.09 -12.03 18.44
C LEU A 219 -8.01 -13.50 18.04
N GLN A 220 -6.80 -13.97 17.74
CA GLN A 220 -6.51 -15.38 17.46
C GLN A 220 -6.04 -16.15 18.70
N ILE A 221 -5.35 -15.47 19.64
CA ILE A 221 -4.98 -16.05 20.95
C ILE A 221 -6.01 -15.59 21.99
N THR A 222 -7.14 -16.31 22.04
CA THR A 222 -8.30 -16.02 22.89
C THR A 222 -8.18 -16.64 24.29
N PRO A 223 -8.86 -16.07 25.31
CA PRO A 223 -8.95 -16.68 26.65
C PRO A 223 -9.65 -18.06 26.68
N SER A 224 -10.46 -18.37 25.66
CA SER A 224 -11.15 -19.67 25.52
C SER A 224 -10.25 -20.81 25.05
N SER A 225 -9.09 -20.50 24.47
CA SER A 225 -8.21 -21.48 23.83
C SER A 225 -6.80 -21.51 24.44
N PHE A 226 -6.36 -20.44 25.10
CA PHE A 226 -5.00 -20.31 25.64
C PHE A 226 -4.99 -19.56 26.98
N ASN A 227 -3.95 -19.79 27.79
CA ASN A 227 -3.67 -18.86 28.89
C ASN A 227 -3.23 -17.51 28.32
N VAL A 228 -4.03 -16.47 28.57
CA VAL A 228 -3.74 -15.07 28.23
C VAL A 228 -3.08 -14.29 29.37
N ASN A 229 -3.12 -14.83 30.59
CA ASN A 229 -2.42 -14.29 31.76
C ASN A 229 -1.01 -14.87 31.80
N ILE A 230 -0.17 -14.40 30.87
CA ILE A 230 1.20 -14.88 30.66
C ILE A 230 2.16 -14.05 31.51
N ASP A 231 3.17 -14.68 32.10
CA ASP A 231 4.25 -13.98 32.81
C ASP A 231 5.07 -13.12 31.83
N PRO A 232 5.18 -11.79 32.03
CA PRO A 232 5.86 -10.88 31.10
C PRO A 232 7.34 -11.22 30.94
N MET A 233 7.94 -10.82 29.82
CA MET A 233 9.40 -10.91 29.67
C MET A 233 10.08 -9.93 30.63
N THR A 234 11.08 -10.40 31.36
CA THR A 234 11.87 -9.58 32.29
C THR A 234 13.23 -9.24 31.68
N ILE A 235 14.02 -8.42 32.40
CA ILE A 235 15.42 -8.14 32.04
C ILE A 235 16.24 -9.43 32.03
N ASP A 236 15.90 -10.42 32.87
CA ASP A 236 16.58 -11.73 32.95
C ASP A 236 16.37 -12.58 31.70
N ASP A 237 15.21 -12.47 31.03
CA ASP A 237 14.94 -13.16 29.77
C ASP A 237 15.82 -12.66 28.60
N LEU A 238 16.42 -11.47 28.74
CA LEU A 238 17.29 -10.82 27.76
C LEU A 238 18.74 -10.63 28.27
N ALA A 239 19.08 -11.16 29.46
CA ALA A 239 20.31 -10.80 30.16
C ALA A 239 21.60 -11.11 29.40
N ASP A 240 21.56 -12.11 28.50
CA ASP A 240 22.65 -12.50 27.63
C ASP A 240 22.92 -11.48 26.51
N GLU A 241 21.90 -10.78 26.01
CA GLU A 241 22.05 -9.74 24.98
C GLU A 241 22.54 -8.40 25.54
N ILE A 242 22.26 -8.09 26.81
CA ILE A 242 22.45 -6.73 27.38
C ILE A 242 23.88 -6.21 27.20
N SER A 243 24.89 -7.07 27.26
CA SER A 243 26.31 -6.71 27.11
C SER A 243 26.98 -7.29 25.86
N HIS A 244 26.19 -7.80 24.91
CA HIS A 244 26.68 -8.40 23.66
C HIS A 244 25.93 -7.90 22.40
N SER A 245 25.06 -6.89 22.55
CA SER A 245 24.45 -6.21 21.40
C SER A 245 25.52 -5.50 20.56
N ALA A 246 25.37 -5.54 19.24
CA ALA A 246 26.22 -4.79 18.32
C ALA A 246 25.61 -3.43 17.91
N VAL A 247 24.36 -3.17 18.32
CA VAL A 247 23.58 -1.99 17.90
C VAL A 247 23.22 -1.06 19.07
N TYR A 248 23.35 -1.52 20.32
CA TYR A 248 23.04 -0.76 21.53
C TYR A 248 24.05 -1.01 22.66
N ASP A 249 24.27 0.00 23.48
CA ASP A 249 24.96 -0.13 24.77
C ASP A 249 24.08 -0.81 25.84
N SER A 250 24.70 -1.23 26.95
CA SER A 250 24.01 -1.94 28.03
C SER A 250 23.02 -1.11 28.85
N ARG A 251 23.08 0.23 28.84
CA ARG A 251 22.07 1.10 29.47
C ARG A 251 20.85 1.19 28.55
N THR A 252 21.06 1.40 27.25
CA THR A 252 19.99 1.38 26.24
C THR A 252 19.28 0.02 26.16
N LYS A 253 20.01 -1.11 26.14
CA LYS A 253 19.40 -2.46 26.18
C LYS A 253 18.54 -2.68 27.44
N ARG A 254 18.94 -2.16 28.61
CA ARG A 254 18.14 -2.22 29.85
C ARG A 254 16.88 -1.36 29.76
N GLN A 255 16.96 -0.13 29.23
CA GLN A 255 15.78 0.70 28.99
C GLN A 255 14.78 0.02 28.05
N LEU A 256 15.26 -0.58 26.96
CA LEU A 256 14.43 -1.34 26.02
C LEU A 256 13.79 -2.58 26.66
N ALA A 257 14.51 -3.29 27.53
CA ALA A 257 13.96 -4.42 28.28
C ALA A 257 12.85 -3.99 29.27
N SER A 258 12.98 -2.83 29.91
CA SER A 258 11.90 -2.25 30.74
C SER A 258 10.68 -1.84 29.91
N ILE A 259 10.87 -1.19 28.76
CA ILE A 259 9.79 -0.85 27.81
C ILE A 259 9.09 -2.13 27.34
N LEU A 260 9.84 -3.19 27.00
CA LEU A 260 9.31 -4.49 26.60
C LEU A 260 8.49 -5.17 27.71
N ASN A 261 8.91 -5.06 28.98
CA ASN A 261 8.14 -5.59 30.11
C ASN A 261 6.77 -4.88 30.22
N LEU A 262 6.76 -3.56 30.14
CA LEU A 262 5.55 -2.73 30.16
C LEU A 262 4.66 -3.03 28.93
N GLN A 263 5.27 -3.26 27.76
CA GLN A 263 4.58 -3.72 26.54
C GLN A 263 3.92 -5.10 26.71
N CYS A 264 4.60 -6.06 27.34
CA CYS A 264 4.02 -7.38 27.64
C CYS A 264 2.80 -7.25 28.57
N ARG A 265 2.89 -6.39 29.59
CA ARG A 265 1.79 -6.11 30.52
C ARG A 265 0.62 -5.44 29.81
N LEU A 266 0.87 -4.46 28.93
CA LEU A 266 -0.16 -3.87 28.06
C LEU A 266 -0.84 -4.94 27.18
N ALA A 267 -0.08 -5.85 26.57
CA ALA A 267 -0.63 -6.92 25.73
C ALA A 267 -1.59 -7.85 26.50
N THR A 268 -1.31 -8.12 27.79
CA THR A 268 -2.24 -8.84 28.68
C THR A 268 -3.50 -7.99 28.93
N ILE A 269 -3.32 -6.75 29.39
CA ILE A 269 -4.39 -5.78 29.70
C ILE A 269 -5.35 -5.60 28.51
N LEU A 270 -4.82 -5.46 27.30
CA LEU A 270 -5.59 -5.29 26.06
C LEU A 270 -6.51 -6.47 25.72
N THR A 271 -6.34 -7.65 26.34
CA THR A 271 -7.11 -8.84 25.98
C THR A 271 -8.62 -8.63 26.18
N ASP A 272 -9.07 -8.13 27.33
CA ASP A 272 -10.51 -7.94 27.56
C ASP A 272 -11.11 -6.78 26.75
N PRO A 273 -10.50 -5.57 26.70
CA PRO A 273 -10.92 -4.50 25.80
C PRO A 273 -11.07 -4.93 24.34
N LEU A 274 -10.20 -5.80 23.84
CA LEU A 274 -10.26 -6.29 22.45
C LEU A 274 -11.32 -7.37 22.24
N VAL A 275 -11.57 -8.24 23.22
CA VAL A 275 -12.72 -9.18 23.16
C VAL A 275 -14.04 -8.41 23.15
N VAL A 276 -14.16 -7.34 23.96
CA VAL A 276 -15.35 -6.46 23.96
C VAL A 276 -15.47 -5.71 22.63
N CYS A 277 -14.42 -5.00 22.20
CA CYS A 277 -14.49 -4.10 21.05
C CYS A 277 -14.60 -4.83 19.70
N TYR A 278 -13.95 -5.99 19.54
CA TYR A 278 -13.75 -6.69 18.26
C TYR A 278 -13.94 -8.21 18.35
N GLY A 279 -14.69 -8.72 19.34
CA GLY A 279 -15.10 -10.12 19.38
C GLY A 279 -15.96 -10.54 18.18
N PRO A 280 -16.23 -11.84 17.98
CA PRO A 280 -16.95 -12.34 16.79
C PRO A 280 -18.32 -11.69 16.54
N SER A 281 -19.02 -11.27 17.60
CA SER A 281 -20.32 -10.60 17.52
C SER A 281 -20.24 -9.06 17.50
N ALA A 282 -19.05 -8.44 17.54
CA ALA A 282 -18.90 -7.00 17.73
C ALA A 282 -19.35 -6.14 16.54
N PHE A 283 -19.55 -6.76 15.36
CA PHE A 283 -20.18 -6.15 14.19
C PHE A 283 -21.62 -6.65 13.95
N ASP A 284 -22.14 -7.53 14.80
CA ASP A 284 -23.55 -7.91 14.75
C ASP A 284 -24.40 -6.78 15.37
N LEU A 285 -25.00 -5.99 14.49
CA LEU A 285 -25.83 -4.84 14.82
C LEU A 285 -27.25 -5.23 15.30
N THR A 286 -27.50 -6.53 15.48
CA THR A 286 -28.65 -7.09 16.21
C THR A 286 -28.33 -7.45 17.67
N TYR A 287 -27.10 -7.12 18.14
CA TYR A 287 -26.57 -7.26 19.49
C TYR A 287 -27.64 -7.44 20.60
N SER A 288 -27.73 -8.64 21.17
CA SER A 288 -28.72 -8.89 22.22
C SER A 288 -28.38 -8.09 23.47
N LEU A 289 -29.38 -7.37 24.00
CA LEU A 289 -29.22 -6.51 25.18
C LEU A 289 -28.99 -7.28 26.49
N ASP A 290 -29.11 -8.62 26.46
CA ASP A 290 -29.02 -9.53 27.60
C ASP A 290 -27.77 -9.31 28.47
N ASN A 291 -26.64 -8.93 27.86
CA ASN A 291 -25.35 -8.72 28.53
C ASN A 291 -24.90 -7.24 28.54
N PHE A 292 -25.82 -6.27 28.39
CA PHE A 292 -25.47 -4.84 28.33
C PHE A 292 -24.71 -4.37 29.59
N ASP A 293 -25.26 -4.63 30.78
CA ASP A 293 -24.69 -4.11 32.03
C ASP A 293 -23.32 -4.77 32.37
N GLU A 294 -23.13 -6.06 32.06
CA GLU A 294 -21.82 -6.75 32.17
C GLU A 294 -20.77 -6.09 31.26
N THR A 295 -21.17 -5.78 30.02
CA THR A 295 -20.28 -5.19 29.01
C THR A 295 -19.85 -3.77 29.42
N VAL A 296 -20.76 -2.97 29.99
CA VAL A 296 -20.44 -1.64 30.54
C VAL A 296 -19.45 -1.74 31.71
N ILE A 297 -19.63 -2.70 32.62
CA ILE A 297 -18.68 -2.93 33.73
C ILE A 297 -17.28 -3.27 33.20
N ARG A 298 -17.20 -4.13 32.17
CA ARG A 298 -15.93 -4.50 31.53
C ARG A 298 -15.25 -3.35 30.80
N ILE A 299 -16.02 -2.48 30.12
CA ILE A 299 -15.52 -1.24 29.52
C ILE A 299 -14.92 -0.31 30.57
N ALA A 300 -15.63 -0.10 31.69
CA ALA A 300 -15.16 0.76 32.78
C ALA A 300 -13.86 0.23 33.40
N ALA A 301 -13.80 -1.07 33.72
CA ALA A 301 -12.59 -1.71 34.22
C ALA A 301 -11.42 -1.65 33.20
N GLY A 302 -11.70 -1.86 31.91
CA GLY A 302 -10.72 -1.74 30.83
C GLY A 302 -10.11 -0.34 30.73
N LYS A 303 -10.93 0.71 30.84
CA LYS A 303 -10.44 2.11 30.91
C LYS A 303 -9.56 2.33 32.15
N GLU A 304 -10.03 1.96 33.33
CA GLU A 304 -9.34 2.17 34.60
C GLU A 304 -7.95 1.50 34.64
N ILE A 305 -7.86 0.26 34.11
CA ILE A 305 -6.60 -0.48 34.04
C ILE A 305 -5.64 0.13 33.00
N LEU A 306 -6.15 0.65 31.87
CA LEU A 306 -5.33 1.38 30.88
C LEU A 306 -4.80 2.71 31.41
N GLU A 307 -5.60 3.48 32.16
CA GLU A 307 -5.12 4.71 32.83
C GLU A 307 -4.03 4.40 33.84
N ARG A 308 -4.26 3.42 34.73
CA ARG A 308 -3.28 2.96 35.72
C ARG A 308 -1.96 2.51 35.07
N TRP A 309 -2.04 1.79 33.95
CA TRP A 309 -0.85 1.38 33.20
C TRP A 309 -0.08 2.58 32.62
N LYS A 310 -0.75 3.60 32.08
CA LYS A 310 -0.07 4.82 31.60
C LYS A 310 0.67 5.53 32.73
N THR A 311 0.01 5.76 33.87
CA THR A 311 0.64 6.38 35.06
C THR A 311 1.88 5.60 35.52
N GLU A 312 1.79 4.27 35.60
CA GLU A 312 2.92 3.42 35.96
C GLU A 312 4.09 3.50 34.95
N VAL A 313 3.79 3.67 33.65
CA VAL A 313 4.83 3.85 32.62
C VAL A 313 5.51 5.20 32.75
N ASP A 314 4.77 6.28 33.01
CA ASP A 314 5.32 7.61 33.26
C ASP A 314 6.19 7.62 34.53
N GLU A 315 5.73 6.98 35.62
CA GLU A 315 6.52 6.81 36.86
C GLU A 315 7.79 5.96 36.64
N THR A 316 7.71 4.91 35.82
CA THR A 316 8.84 3.98 35.57
C THR A 316 9.86 4.53 34.58
N LEU A 317 9.43 5.32 33.58
CA LEU A 317 10.26 5.71 32.45
C LEU A 317 10.46 7.23 32.27
N GLY A 318 9.62 8.08 32.84
CA GLY A 318 9.62 9.54 32.59
C GLY A 318 10.99 10.18 32.80
N ASP A 319 11.56 10.01 33.99
CA ASP A 319 12.92 10.45 34.36
C ASP A 319 14.03 9.79 33.54
N SER A 320 13.77 8.65 32.88
CA SER A 320 14.75 7.86 32.11
C SER A 320 14.76 8.25 30.63
N LEU A 321 13.61 8.71 30.11
CA LEU A 321 13.40 9.11 28.72
C LEU A 321 13.53 10.62 28.50
N THR A 322 13.27 11.47 29.50
CA THR A 322 13.40 12.94 29.39
C THR A 322 14.85 13.44 29.40
N LYS A 323 15.81 12.61 29.84
CA LYS A 323 17.24 12.95 29.84
C LYS A 323 17.79 13.00 28.42
N THR A 324 18.60 14.01 28.10
CA THR A 324 19.23 14.22 26.79
C THR A 324 20.07 13.03 26.31
N GLU A 325 20.60 12.24 27.25
CA GLU A 325 21.34 10.99 27.01
C GLU A 325 20.45 9.81 26.53
N ALA A 326 19.12 9.95 26.50
CA ALA A 326 18.21 8.88 26.12
C ALA A 326 18.27 8.61 24.61
N HIS A 327 18.76 7.43 24.23
CA HIS A 327 18.89 7.00 22.84
C HIS A 327 17.55 7.13 22.08
N ARG A 328 17.56 7.75 20.89
CA ARG A 328 16.33 8.12 20.16
C ARG A 328 15.33 6.97 20.00
N SER A 329 15.81 5.74 19.80
CA SER A 329 14.93 4.57 19.68
C SER A 329 14.14 4.25 20.96
N THR A 330 14.65 4.45 22.18
CA THR A 330 13.89 4.16 23.41
C THR A 330 12.71 5.11 23.54
N ARG A 331 12.91 6.39 23.18
CA ARG A 331 11.88 7.41 23.10
C ARG A 331 10.84 7.07 22.02
N LEU A 332 11.26 6.77 20.79
CA LEU A 332 10.37 6.32 19.71
C LEU A 332 9.52 5.10 20.07
N ILE A 333 10.15 4.05 20.59
CA ILE A 333 9.48 2.78 20.92
C ILE A 333 8.49 3.00 22.07
N SER A 334 8.87 3.76 23.10
CA SER A 334 7.95 4.16 24.16
C SER A 334 6.74 4.95 23.61
N SER A 335 6.96 5.98 22.78
CA SER A 335 5.88 6.74 22.16
C SER A 335 4.93 5.88 21.32
N VAL A 336 5.46 4.90 20.58
CA VAL A 336 4.63 3.97 19.78
C VAL A 336 3.80 3.03 20.67
N VAL A 337 4.34 2.54 21.79
CA VAL A 337 3.56 1.72 22.74
C VAL A 337 2.46 2.55 23.42
N HIS A 338 2.71 3.82 23.74
CA HIS A 338 1.66 4.74 24.22
C HIS A 338 0.58 5.00 23.18
N ILE A 339 0.93 5.17 21.89
CA ILE A 339 -0.05 5.31 20.80
C ILE A 339 -0.99 4.09 20.74
N TYR A 340 -0.49 2.86 21.00
CA TYR A 340 -1.35 1.68 21.09
C TYR A 340 -2.29 1.72 22.31
N ALA A 341 -1.85 2.21 23.47
CA ALA A 341 -2.70 2.37 24.65
C ALA A 341 -3.81 3.41 24.44
N TYR A 342 -3.47 4.59 23.88
CA TYR A 342 -4.47 5.60 23.51
C TYR A 342 -5.45 5.12 22.44
N ALA A 343 -4.99 4.32 21.46
CA ALA A 343 -5.88 3.70 20.49
C ALA A 343 -6.87 2.71 21.10
N ALA A 344 -6.49 1.99 22.17
CA ALA A 344 -7.39 1.11 22.91
C ALA A 344 -8.42 1.90 23.75
N GLN A 345 -8.01 3.03 24.33
CA GLN A 345 -8.92 3.98 24.99
C GLN A 345 -9.95 4.56 24.01
N ILE A 346 -9.52 4.92 22.80
CA ILE A 346 -10.39 5.35 21.68
C ILE A 346 -11.33 4.21 21.25
N ALA A 347 -10.84 2.96 21.16
CA ALA A 347 -11.67 1.80 20.82
C ALA A 347 -12.79 1.56 21.85
N LEU A 348 -12.46 1.57 23.15
CA LEU A 348 -13.41 1.39 24.24
C LEU A 348 -14.52 2.46 24.23
N GLY A 349 -14.16 3.75 24.13
CA GLY A 349 -15.14 4.83 24.07
C GLY A 349 -16.04 4.75 22.82
N ASN A 350 -15.47 4.37 21.66
CA ASN A 350 -16.23 4.19 20.43
C ASN A 350 -17.21 3.01 20.47
N HIS A 351 -16.89 1.94 21.22
CA HIS A 351 -17.79 0.81 21.42
C HIS A 351 -18.90 1.17 22.44
N GLU A 352 -18.54 1.80 23.55
CA GLU A 352 -19.45 2.28 24.60
C GLU A 352 -20.52 3.25 24.06
N ALA A 353 -20.11 4.27 23.30
CA ALA A 353 -21.05 5.24 22.74
C ALA A 353 -22.02 4.58 21.72
N MET A 354 -21.57 3.56 21.01
CA MET A 354 -22.42 2.78 20.10
C MET A 354 -23.40 1.86 20.86
N MET A 355 -22.96 1.24 21.95
CA MET A 355 -23.82 0.47 22.86
C MET A 355 -24.95 1.33 23.44
N ILE A 356 -24.63 2.57 23.85
CA ILE A 356 -25.60 3.54 24.35
C ILE A 356 -26.62 3.92 23.25
N GLU A 357 -26.18 4.19 22.02
CA GLU A 357 -27.09 4.52 20.91
C GLU A 357 -28.05 3.35 20.59
N GLN A 358 -27.56 2.11 20.62
CA GLN A 358 -28.37 0.93 20.32
C GLN A 358 -29.45 0.68 21.38
N ARG A 359 -29.11 0.78 22.68
CA ARG A 359 -30.06 0.61 23.79
C ARG A 359 -31.17 1.66 23.79
N GLN A 360 -30.92 2.85 23.22
CA GLN A 360 -31.88 3.97 23.18
C GLN A 360 -32.86 3.93 21.99
N LYS A 361 -32.88 2.86 21.17
CA LYS A 361 -33.85 2.64 20.09
C LYS A 361 -35.30 2.49 20.61
N GLY A 362 -35.92 3.61 20.99
CA GLY A 362 -37.30 3.70 21.49
C GLY A 362 -37.54 4.81 22.52
N ILE A 363 -36.51 5.49 23.02
CA ILE A 363 -36.62 6.51 24.08
C ILE A 363 -36.18 7.87 23.54
N SER A 364 -37.00 8.91 23.76
CA SER A 364 -36.85 10.24 23.14
C SER A 364 -35.91 11.20 23.88
N VAL A 365 -35.15 10.72 24.87
CA VAL A 365 -34.31 11.55 25.75
C VAL A 365 -32.91 10.97 25.78
N LEU A 366 -31.97 11.71 25.17
CA LEU A 366 -30.54 11.50 25.33
C LEU A 366 -30.13 11.95 26.74
N ASP A 367 -29.26 11.19 27.40
CA ASP A 367 -28.35 11.81 28.36
C ASP A 367 -27.14 12.35 27.59
N ASP A 368 -27.34 13.54 27.03
CA ASP A 368 -26.36 14.31 26.27
C ASP A 368 -25.03 14.47 27.04
N ALA A 369 -25.06 14.49 28.37
CA ALA A 369 -23.87 14.66 29.20
C ALA A 369 -22.96 13.42 29.15
N VAL A 370 -23.54 12.22 29.17
CA VAL A 370 -22.78 10.96 29.10
C VAL A 370 -22.06 10.83 27.76
N LEU A 371 -22.75 11.05 26.63
CA LEU A 371 -22.10 11.01 25.31
C LEU A 371 -21.03 12.09 25.16
N LYS A 372 -21.26 13.31 25.67
CA LYS A 372 -20.24 14.38 25.64
C LYS A 372 -19.03 14.06 26.52
N ASP A 373 -19.19 13.34 27.63
CA ASP A 373 -18.05 12.87 28.43
C ASP A 373 -17.22 11.82 27.67
N ILE A 374 -17.86 10.84 27.03
CA ILE A 374 -17.17 9.84 26.19
C ILE A 374 -16.43 10.54 25.04
N GLY A 375 -17.05 11.55 24.41
CA GLY A 375 -16.42 12.39 23.39
C GLY A 375 -15.17 13.11 23.88
N LYS A 376 -15.22 13.73 25.07
CA LYS A 376 -14.04 14.36 25.70
C LYS A 376 -12.90 13.37 25.93
N ASN A 377 -13.20 12.18 26.43
CA ASN A 377 -12.20 11.14 26.68
C ASN A 377 -11.54 10.65 25.37
N ILE A 378 -12.29 10.52 24.28
CA ILE A 378 -11.76 10.18 22.94
C ILE A 378 -10.93 11.34 22.37
N ASN A 379 -11.37 12.58 22.52
CA ASN A 379 -10.65 13.76 22.05
C ASN A 379 -9.33 13.94 22.82
N TYR A 380 -9.31 13.69 24.14
CA TYR A 380 -8.08 13.66 24.94
C TYR A 380 -7.08 12.62 24.43
N ALA A 381 -7.50 11.35 24.29
CA ALA A 381 -6.64 10.30 23.76
C ALA A 381 -6.14 10.58 22.33
N THR A 382 -6.95 11.26 21.52
CA THR A 382 -6.57 11.73 20.18
C THR A 382 -5.53 12.87 20.26
N ALA A 383 -5.68 13.82 21.19
CA ALA A 383 -4.74 14.90 21.40
C ALA A 383 -3.38 14.39 21.88
N GLU A 384 -3.33 13.47 22.85
CA GLU A 384 -2.07 12.86 23.29
C GLU A 384 -1.39 12.04 22.18
N THR A 385 -2.17 11.26 21.41
CA THR A 385 -1.68 10.60 20.18
C THR A 385 -1.08 11.61 19.19
N THR A 386 -1.67 12.80 19.08
CA THR A 386 -1.19 13.89 18.19
C THR A 386 0.10 14.52 18.71
N LYS A 387 0.26 14.72 20.02
CA LYS A 387 1.52 15.18 20.63
C LYS A 387 2.66 14.17 20.40
N LEU A 388 2.38 12.88 20.56
CA LEU A 388 3.36 11.81 20.32
C LEU A 388 3.78 11.74 18.85
N VAL A 389 2.85 11.91 17.91
CA VAL A 389 3.17 11.98 16.47
C VAL A 389 3.93 13.26 16.12
N ARG A 390 3.54 14.44 16.67
CA ARG A 390 4.30 15.70 16.55
C ARG A 390 5.75 15.52 17.00
N TYR A 391 5.97 14.93 18.18
CA TYR A 391 7.30 14.65 18.72
C TYR A 391 8.12 13.74 17.78
N ILE A 392 7.55 12.62 17.33
CA ILE A 392 8.23 11.68 16.41
C ILE A 392 8.62 12.35 15.08
N VAL A 393 7.79 13.26 14.56
CA VAL A 393 8.07 13.98 13.31
C VAL A 393 9.12 15.08 13.52
N GLN A 394 9.03 15.86 14.62
CA GLN A 394 9.98 16.94 14.93
C GLN A 394 11.41 16.40 15.18
N GLU A 395 11.54 15.23 15.79
CA GLU A 395 12.84 14.56 16.02
C GLU A 395 13.37 13.80 14.79
N GLY A 396 12.70 13.91 13.64
CA GLY A 396 13.11 13.21 12.41
C GLY A 396 13.02 11.69 12.49
N MET A 397 12.20 11.11 13.37
CA MET A 397 12.14 9.66 13.60
C MET A 397 11.11 8.91 12.73
N THR A 398 10.40 9.62 11.85
CA THR A 398 9.26 9.10 11.08
C THR A 398 9.61 7.93 10.14
N GLN A 399 10.82 7.87 9.58
CA GLN A 399 11.29 6.73 8.79
C GLN A 399 11.47 5.44 9.60
N HIS A 400 11.43 5.53 10.93
CA HIS A 400 11.54 4.39 11.85
C HIS A 400 10.20 3.97 12.46
N LEU A 401 9.07 4.61 12.10
CA LEU A 401 7.74 4.12 12.47
C LEU A 401 7.47 2.72 11.88
N PRO A 402 6.94 1.76 12.67
CA PRO A 402 6.55 0.43 12.19
C PRO A 402 5.25 0.49 11.37
N ILE A 403 5.01 -0.51 10.51
CA ILE A 403 3.83 -0.58 9.64
C ILE A 403 2.48 -0.49 10.39
N SER A 404 2.45 -0.90 11.65
CA SER A 404 1.28 -0.78 12.53
C SER A 404 0.83 0.68 12.72
N ALA A 405 1.76 1.64 12.80
CA ALA A 405 1.47 3.05 13.08
C ALA A 405 0.46 3.67 12.10
N ILE A 406 0.44 3.18 10.85
CA ILE A 406 -0.48 3.61 9.79
C ILE A 406 -1.95 3.50 10.25
N ALA A 407 -2.34 2.36 10.85
CA ALA A 407 -3.70 2.10 11.28
C ALA A 407 -4.11 2.93 12.53
N TYR A 408 -3.13 3.38 13.31
CA TYR A 408 -3.32 4.18 14.51
C TYR A 408 -3.39 5.68 14.21
N ILE A 409 -2.62 6.15 13.23
CA ILE A 409 -2.68 7.52 12.69
C ILE A 409 -3.98 7.74 11.89
N ALA A 410 -4.58 6.68 11.33
CA ALA A 410 -5.77 6.76 10.49
C ALA A 410 -6.99 7.45 11.12
N PHE A 411 -7.26 7.19 12.42
CA PHE A 411 -8.42 7.79 13.11
C PHE A 411 -8.17 9.27 13.48
N PRO A 412 -7.05 9.66 14.12
CA PRO A 412 -6.68 11.07 14.27
C PRO A 412 -6.65 11.85 12.95
N LEU A 413 -6.11 11.25 11.87
CA LEU A 413 -6.11 11.85 10.53
C LEU A 413 -7.53 12.04 9.96
N MET A 414 -8.45 11.12 10.24
CA MET A 414 -9.85 11.25 9.85
C MET A 414 -10.54 12.40 10.59
N LEU A 415 -10.29 12.55 11.90
CA LEU A 415 -10.84 13.65 12.69
C LEU A 415 -10.24 15.00 12.26
N SER A 416 -8.92 15.06 12.05
CA SER A 416 -8.25 16.31 11.66
C SER A 416 -8.63 16.77 10.24
N SER A 417 -8.83 15.82 9.31
CA SER A 417 -9.41 16.10 7.98
C SER A 417 -10.88 16.56 8.04
N LEU A 418 -11.56 16.32 9.15
CA LEU A 418 -12.94 16.75 9.39
C LEU A 418 -12.99 18.17 9.97
N ASP A 419 -12.06 18.52 10.86
CA ASP A 419 -11.89 19.87 11.41
C ASP A 419 -11.68 20.91 10.30
N GLU A 420 -10.78 20.66 9.35
CA GLU A 420 -10.56 21.55 8.19
C GLU A 420 -11.85 21.77 7.36
N ARG A 421 -12.78 20.82 7.39
CA ARG A 421 -14.06 20.84 6.66
C ARG A 421 -15.21 21.47 7.47
N ILE A 422 -15.08 21.50 8.79
CA ILE A 422 -16.05 22.07 9.74
C ILE A 422 -15.73 23.53 10.06
N SER A 423 -14.45 23.83 10.32
CA SER A 423 -13.97 25.13 10.76
C SER A 423 -12.91 25.75 9.83
N PRO A 424 -13.27 26.11 8.58
CA PRO A 424 -12.33 26.76 7.66
C PRO A 424 -12.06 28.25 7.99
N ASN A 425 -12.68 28.82 9.03
CA ASN A 425 -12.52 30.24 9.41
C ASN A 425 -12.47 30.48 10.94
N ASP A 426 -13.08 29.65 11.78
CA ASP A 426 -12.92 29.74 13.23
C ASP A 426 -11.56 29.10 13.59
N LEU A 427 -10.52 29.93 13.52
CA LEU A 427 -9.17 29.58 13.95
C LEU A 427 -9.17 29.33 15.46
N GLY A 428 -9.03 28.06 15.83
CA GLY A 428 -8.39 27.68 17.10
C GLY A 428 -6.95 28.19 17.16
N SER A 429 -6.18 27.77 18.16
CA SER A 429 -4.80 28.24 18.24
C SER A 429 -4.01 27.83 16.99
N ASN A 430 -3.03 28.63 16.57
CA ASN A 430 -2.16 28.26 15.44
C ASN A 430 -1.49 26.89 15.69
N GLU A 431 -1.28 26.51 16.96
CA GLU A 431 -0.73 25.21 17.32
C GLU A 431 -1.67 24.04 16.96
N ASP A 432 -3.00 24.18 17.04
CA ASP A 432 -3.94 23.07 16.77
C ASP A 432 -3.98 22.70 15.29
N GLN A 433 -3.93 23.70 14.39
CA GLN A 433 -3.79 23.47 12.95
C GLN A 433 -2.40 22.96 12.57
N ILE A 434 -1.36 23.32 13.32
CA ILE A 434 0.01 22.77 13.13
C ILE A 434 0.08 21.32 13.62
N LEU A 435 -0.50 21.01 14.79
CA LEU A 435 -0.64 19.67 15.38
C LEU A 435 -1.31 18.69 14.40
N THR A 436 -2.41 19.12 13.78
CA THR A 436 -3.14 18.38 12.75
C THR A 436 -2.28 17.91 11.58
N ARG A 437 -1.35 18.74 11.10
CA ARG A 437 -0.55 18.45 9.89
C ARG A 437 0.47 17.33 10.09
N TYR A 438 0.92 17.08 11.33
CA TYR A 438 1.88 16.01 11.61
C TYR A 438 1.32 14.61 11.31
N HIS A 439 0.01 14.37 11.46
CA HIS A 439 -0.60 13.09 11.05
C HIS A 439 -0.53 12.88 9.53
N ALA A 440 -0.81 13.93 8.75
CA ALA A 440 -0.71 13.87 7.29
C ALA A 440 0.75 13.68 6.84
N GLN A 441 1.70 14.37 7.47
CA GLN A 441 3.13 14.23 7.20
C GLN A 441 3.66 12.84 7.59
N ALA A 442 3.27 12.30 8.76
CA ALA A 442 3.62 10.96 9.19
C ALA A 442 3.02 9.88 8.28
N MET A 443 1.77 10.04 7.85
CA MET A 443 1.12 9.18 6.87
C MET A 443 1.84 9.24 5.52
N HIS A 444 2.23 10.42 5.03
CA HIS A 444 2.99 10.58 3.79
C HIS A 444 4.36 9.86 3.86
N LEU A 445 5.14 10.08 4.91
CA LEU A 445 6.44 9.43 5.07
C LEU A 445 6.33 7.90 5.29
N CYS A 446 5.25 7.42 5.91
CA CYS A 446 4.92 5.99 5.92
C CYS A 446 4.55 5.48 4.51
N SER A 447 3.85 6.28 3.70
CA SER A 447 3.43 5.93 2.33
C SER A 447 4.58 5.77 1.34
N GLN A 448 5.77 6.30 1.63
CA GLN A 448 6.99 6.04 0.87
C GLN A 448 7.50 4.61 1.10
N ARG A 449 7.28 4.05 2.30
CA ARG A 449 7.84 2.76 2.78
C ARG A 449 6.84 1.60 2.71
N PHE A 450 5.55 1.90 2.86
CA PHE A 450 4.46 0.92 2.92
C PHE A 450 3.36 1.26 1.91
N GLU A 451 2.84 0.26 1.20
CA GLU A 451 1.76 0.44 0.22
C GLU A 451 0.44 0.81 0.89
N GLY A 452 0.05 0.07 1.94
CA GLY A 452 -1.21 0.29 2.66
C GLY A 452 -1.38 1.65 3.34
N ALA A 453 -0.33 2.48 3.47
CA ALA A 453 -0.47 3.88 3.89
C ALA A 453 -1.07 4.78 2.79
N VAL A 454 -0.76 4.50 1.52
CA VAL A 454 -1.44 5.16 0.38
C VAL A 454 -2.93 4.78 0.39
N ASP A 455 -3.22 3.50 0.62
CA ASP A 455 -4.58 2.99 0.67
C ASP A 455 -5.40 3.55 1.83
N ILE A 456 -4.87 3.53 3.06
CA ILE A 456 -5.56 4.03 4.24
C ILE A 456 -5.80 5.55 4.14
N SER A 457 -4.82 6.32 3.66
CA SER A 457 -5.00 7.76 3.40
C SER A 457 -6.13 8.02 2.40
N ARG A 458 -6.13 7.31 1.27
CA ARG A 458 -7.19 7.34 0.24
C ARG A 458 -8.57 6.98 0.81
N MET A 459 -8.66 5.95 1.65
CA MET A 459 -9.92 5.53 2.27
C MET A 459 -10.44 6.56 3.29
N VAL A 460 -9.57 7.10 4.15
CA VAL A 460 -9.92 8.20 5.08
C VAL A 460 -10.47 9.39 4.30
N THR A 461 -9.80 9.82 3.22
CA THR A 461 -10.28 10.90 2.35
C THR A 461 -11.68 10.60 1.78
N GLN A 462 -11.91 9.39 1.29
CA GLN A 462 -13.22 8.98 0.73
C GLN A 462 -14.33 8.97 1.80
N ILE A 463 -14.05 8.50 3.02
CA ILE A 463 -14.99 8.44 4.15
C ILE A 463 -15.39 9.84 4.63
N VAL A 464 -14.40 10.73 4.80
CA VAL A 464 -14.62 12.13 5.18
C VAL A 464 -15.42 12.87 4.09
N GLN A 465 -15.04 12.72 2.81
CA GLN A 465 -15.73 13.40 1.70
C GLN A 465 -17.19 12.97 1.54
N SER A 466 -17.47 11.67 1.61
CA SER A 466 -18.79 11.07 1.36
C SER A 466 -19.79 11.28 2.50
N THR A 467 -19.33 11.51 3.74
CA THR A 467 -20.24 11.75 4.86
C THR A 467 -20.83 13.18 4.80
N PRO A 468 -22.17 13.33 4.82
CA PRO A 468 -22.82 14.65 4.84
C PRO A 468 -22.82 15.23 6.26
N ILE A 469 -21.88 16.14 6.53
CA ILE A 469 -21.80 16.82 7.83
C ILE A 469 -22.98 17.79 7.97
N GLN A 470 -23.79 17.61 9.02
CA GLN A 470 -24.78 18.58 9.47
C GLN A 470 -24.45 18.96 10.92
N LEU A 471 -24.32 20.26 11.18
CA LEU A 471 -24.06 20.83 12.50
C LEU A 471 -25.28 21.65 12.95
N PRO A 472 -25.56 21.74 14.27
CA PRO A 472 -26.61 22.61 14.78
C PRO A 472 -26.39 24.07 14.35
N LEU A 473 -27.46 24.74 13.91
CA LEU A 473 -27.43 26.17 13.61
C LEU A 473 -27.35 26.97 14.93
N ARG A 474 -26.13 27.25 15.40
CA ARG A 474 -25.91 28.16 16.54
C ARG A 474 -26.51 29.54 16.23
N PRO A 475 -27.34 30.12 17.12
CA PRO A 475 -27.82 31.49 16.94
C PRO A 475 -26.65 32.47 16.84
N ARG A 476 -26.74 33.45 15.93
CA ARG A 476 -25.80 34.58 15.97
C ARG A 476 -25.96 35.30 17.31
N PRO A 477 -24.86 35.68 17.99
CA PRO A 477 -24.94 36.53 19.17
C PRO A 477 -25.68 37.82 18.82
N SER A 478 -26.82 38.06 19.46
CA SER A 478 -27.48 39.35 19.41
C SER A 478 -26.60 40.36 20.15
N ALA A 479 -26.09 41.37 19.44
CA ALA A 479 -25.35 42.45 20.07
C ALA A 479 -26.20 43.05 21.21
N LYS A 480 -25.59 43.18 22.42
CA LYS A 480 -26.20 43.44 23.74
C LYS A 480 -26.58 42.21 24.58
N THR A 481 -25.60 41.39 24.92
CA THR A 481 -25.43 40.95 26.33
C THR A 481 -23.94 40.93 26.66
N GLU A 482 -23.53 41.66 27.69
CA GLU A 482 -22.15 41.64 28.20
C GLU A 482 -22.04 40.68 29.42
N SER A 483 -20.80 40.40 29.84
CA SER A 483 -20.39 39.60 31.01
C SER A 483 -20.86 38.14 31.11
N VAL A 484 -20.18 37.27 30.36
CA VAL A 484 -19.64 35.98 30.88
C VAL A 484 -18.15 35.91 30.48
N SER A 485 -17.33 35.15 31.20
CA SER A 485 -15.87 35.08 31.08
C SER A 485 -15.35 34.48 29.76
N SER A 486 -14.06 34.70 29.51
CA SER A 486 -13.26 34.03 28.49
C SER A 486 -13.10 32.52 28.74
N ASP A 487 -12.39 31.87 27.81
CA ASP A 487 -11.78 30.55 27.94
C ASP A 487 -12.73 29.35 27.97
N ASN A 488 -13.30 29.04 26.79
CA ASN A 488 -13.46 27.66 26.31
C ASN A 488 -13.91 27.59 24.83
N PRO A 489 -13.17 26.94 23.91
CA PRO A 489 -13.60 26.72 22.52
C PRO A 489 -14.62 25.56 22.42
N VAL A 490 -15.71 25.64 23.18
CA VAL A 490 -16.69 24.54 23.28
C VAL A 490 -17.55 24.40 22.03
N GLY A 491 -17.28 23.31 21.31
CA GLY A 491 -18.35 22.34 21.14
C GLY A 491 -18.78 22.00 19.72
N TYR A 492 -18.09 22.40 18.65
CA TYR A 492 -18.37 21.80 17.34
C TYR A 492 -18.13 20.28 17.35
N TRP A 493 -17.11 19.82 18.09
CA TRP A 493 -16.86 18.40 18.36
C TRP A 493 -17.92 17.78 19.28
N ASP A 494 -18.33 18.46 20.36
CA ASP A 494 -19.39 17.97 21.26
C ASP A 494 -20.74 17.83 20.53
N ASP A 495 -21.08 18.84 19.72
CA ASP A 495 -22.29 18.88 18.88
C ASP A 495 -22.25 17.77 17.81
N LEU A 496 -21.08 17.51 17.21
CA LEU A 496 -20.89 16.47 16.18
C LEU A 496 -20.90 15.05 16.76
N PHE A 497 -20.24 14.82 17.90
CA PHE A 497 -20.07 13.50 18.52
C PHE A 497 -21.41 12.86 18.88
N VAL A 498 -22.36 13.67 19.36
CA VAL A 498 -23.73 13.22 19.67
C VAL A 498 -24.56 12.97 18.40
N THR A 499 -24.11 13.38 17.20
CA THR A 499 -24.79 13.02 15.95
C THR A 499 -24.40 11.63 15.43
N ARG A 500 -25.35 11.00 14.72
CA ARG A 500 -25.11 9.79 13.92
C ARG A 500 -24.04 9.95 12.83
N ASN A 501 -23.63 11.19 12.49
CA ASN A 501 -22.54 11.40 11.52
C ASN A 501 -21.20 10.94 12.09
N TYR A 502 -20.95 11.13 13.39
CA TYR A 502 -19.76 10.60 14.06
C TYR A 502 -19.74 9.06 14.02
N MET A 503 -20.87 8.42 14.39
CA MET A 503 -21.00 6.96 14.33
C MET A 503 -20.82 6.42 12.91
N LYS A 504 -21.37 7.10 11.88
CA LYS A 504 -21.15 6.74 10.46
C LYS A 504 -19.68 6.84 10.08
N LEU A 505 -18.97 7.91 10.44
CA LEU A 505 -17.53 8.07 10.15
C LEU A 505 -16.70 6.96 10.81
N ARG A 506 -16.86 6.77 12.12
CA ARG A 506 -16.12 5.76 12.89
C ARG A 506 -16.35 4.34 12.39
N LEU A 507 -17.61 3.94 12.15
CA LEU A 507 -17.90 2.62 11.58
C LEU A 507 -17.37 2.47 10.15
N SER A 508 -17.35 3.55 9.36
CA SER A 508 -16.80 3.50 8.01
C SER A 508 -15.29 3.29 7.99
N LEU A 509 -14.56 3.88 8.95
CA LEU A 509 -13.13 3.65 9.09
C LEU A 509 -12.84 2.23 9.60
N ASP A 510 -13.57 1.76 10.61
CA ASP A 510 -13.40 0.40 11.13
C ASP A 510 -13.68 -0.65 10.05
N TYR A 511 -14.76 -0.48 9.27
CA TYR A 511 -15.06 -1.31 8.09
C TYR A 511 -13.91 -1.31 7.07
N ALA A 512 -13.32 -0.14 6.80
CA ALA A 512 -12.22 0.01 5.84
C ALA A 512 -10.91 -0.65 6.31
N LEU A 513 -10.63 -0.61 7.61
CA LEU A 513 -9.47 -1.29 8.21
C LEU A 513 -9.62 -2.82 8.21
N ILE A 514 -10.85 -3.33 8.30
CA ILE A 514 -11.15 -4.77 8.18
C ILE A 514 -11.04 -5.23 6.72
N THR A 515 -11.77 -4.57 5.83
CA THR A 515 -12.04 -5.10 4.47
C THR A 515 -11.06 -4.63 3.41
N GLY A 516 -10.27 -3.58 3.67
CA GLY A 516 -9.41 -2.93 2.67
C GLY A 516 -10.16 -2.00 1.70
N ARG A 517 -11.48 -1.79 1.87
CA ARG A 517 -12.29 -0.87 1.06
C ARG A 517 -13.22 -0.02 1.93
N PRO A 518 -13.57 1.22 1.54
CA PRO A 518 -14.63 1.96 2.23
C PRO A 518 -15.98 1.22 2.11
N PRO A 519 -16.90 1.41 3.06
CA PRO A 519 -18.25 0.89 2.95
C PRO A 519 -19.04 1.61 1.85
N THR A 520 -20.06 0.92 1.35
CA THR A 520 -21.16 1.47 0.55
C THR A 520 -22.41 1.61 1.43
N ASP A 521 -23.50 2.20 0.92
CA ASP A 521 -24.74 2.35 1.69
C ASP A 521 -25.48 1.01 1.97
N ILE A 522 -25.00 -0.14 1.48
CA ILE A 522 -25.46 -1.48 1.92
C ILE A 522 -24.58 -2.13 3.00
N ASP A 523 -23.36 -1.61 3.21
CA ASP A 523 -22.40 -2.16 4.19
C ASP A 523 -22.59 -1.59 5.60
N LEU A 524 -23.52 -0.63 5.78
CA LEU A 524 -23.77 0.09 7.04
C LEU A 524 -25.22 -0.10 7.52
N PRO A 525 -25.47 -0.12 8.85
CA PRO A 525 -26.82 -0.31 9.39
C PRO A 525 -27.79 0.78 8.96
N SER A 526 -28.95 0.37 8.48
CA SER A 526 -30.01 1.25 7.98
C SER A 526 -30.47 2.32 8.98
N SER A 527 -30.40 2.07 10.29
CA SER A 527 -30.71 3.06 11.33
C SER A 527 -29.77 4.27 11.35
N LEU A 528 -28.52 4.13 10.87
CA LEU A 528 -27.58 5.24 10.68
C LEU A 528 -27.79 5.98 9.35
N LEU A 529 -28.42 5.34 8.36
CA LEU A 529 -28.70 5.93 7.04
C LEU A 529 -30.01 6.75 7.03
N GLN A 530 -30.96 6.42 7.89
CA GLN A 530 -32.32 7.00 7.93
C GLN A 530 -32.41 8.50 8.29
N GLY A 531 -31.31 9.17 8.65
CA GLY A 531 -31.29 10.62 8.88
C GLY A 531 -31.23 11.50 7.63
N THR A 532 -31.01 10.92 6.44
CA THR A 532 -30.51 11.64 5.24
C THR A 532 -31.56 12.46 4.44
N ARG A 533 -32.63 12.99 5.06
CA ARG A 533 -33.61 13.85 4.36
C ARG A 533 -33.26 15.34 4.39
N MET A 534 -32.98 15.88 3.20
CA MET A 534 -33.03 17.30 2.81
C MET A 534 -32.01 18.28 3.42
N LYS A 535 -30.82 18.36 2.82
CA LYS A 535 -30.48 19.38 1.79
C LYS A 535 -29.02 19.25 1.37
N ARG A 536 -28.74 19.24 0.06
CA ARG A 536 -27.38 19.48 -0.45
C ARG A 536 -27.07 20.97 -0.26
N LEU A 537 -26.08 21.29 0.58
CA LEU A 537 -25.37 22.56 0.41
C LEU A 537 -24.68 22.53 -0.95
N SER A 538 -24.83 23.60 -1.74
CA SER A 538 -24.24 23.71 -3.07
C SER A 538 -22.72 23.69 -2.97
N ALA A 539 -22.07 22.74 -3.64
CA ALA A 539 -20.62 22.65 -3.67
C ALA A 539 -20.01 23.92 -4.27
N GLY A 540 -19.28 24.68 -3.45
CA GLY A 540 -18.28 25.61 -3.96
C GLY A 540 -17.09 24.84 -4.55
N PRO A 541 -16.29 25.44 -5.45
CA PRO A 541 -15.16 24.76 -6.08
C PRO A 541 -14.00 24.56 -5.07
N VAL A 542 -13.94 23.39 -4.43
CA VAL A 542 -12.86 23.00 -3.51
C VAL A 542 -11.67 22.43 -4.30
N HIS A 543 -10.87 23.32 -4.90
CA HIS A 543 -9.54 22.98 -5.42
C HIS A 543 -8.50 22.98 -4.28
N SER A 544 -8.50 21.97 -3.40
CA SER A 544 -7.44 21.77 -2.39
C SER A 544 -7.43 20.38 -1.72
N LEU A 545 -7.46 19.30 -2.50
CA LEU A 545 -7.12 17.94 -1.99
C LEU A 545 -6.39 17.08 -3.03
N SER A 546 -6.61 17.32 -4.33
CA SER A 546 -5.78 16.78 -5.42
C SER A 546 -4.45 17.53 -5.61
N ALA A 547 -4.01 18.28 -4.60
CA ALA A 547 -2.91 19.22 -4.68
C ALA A 547 -2.31 19.49 -3.30
N ILE A 548 -1.12 18.95 -3.05
CA ILE A 548 -0.16 19.59 -2.14
C ILE A 548 0.64 20.57 -3.00
N THR A 549 0.08 21.74 -3.23
CA THR A 549 0.80 22.90 -3.79
C THR A 549 0.45 24.15 -3.00
N LEU A 550 1.47 24.98 -2.77
CA LEU A 550 1.39 26.18 -1.94
C LEU A 550 0.38 27.19 -2.54
N PRO A 551 -0.34 27.96 -1.70
CA PRO A 551 -1.44 28.82 -2.15
C PRO A 551 -0.95 30.00 -3.00
N GLN A 552 -1.59 30.21 -4.16
CA GLN A 552 -1.32 31.37 -5.01
C GLN A 552 -1.76 32.69 -4.34
N SER A 553 -1.00 33.76 -4.58
CA SER A 553 -1.11 35.02 -3.85
C SER A 553 -2.33 35.87 -4.25
N ARG A 554 -3.31 35.96 -3.34
CA ARG A 554 -4.40 36.95 -3.45
C ARG A 554 -3.96 38.32 -2.97
N LYS A 555 -3.76 39.26 -3.91
CA LYS A 555 -3.52 40.68 -3.63
C LYS A 555 -4.62 41.28 -2.72
N ARG A 556 -4.24 41.78 -1.55
CA ARG A 556 -5.01 42.81 -0.82
C ARG A 556 -4.08 43.95 -0.38
N ARG A 557 -4.71 45.08 -0.02
CA ARG A 557 -4.08 46.41 0.08
C ARG A 557 -3.08 46.48 1.23
N ALA A 558 -2.03 47.27 1.03
CA ALA A 558 -1.09 47.66 2.08
C ALA A 558 -1.65 48.82 2.92
N SER A 559 -1.63 48.67 4.24
CA SER A 559 -1.62 49.73 5.25
C SER A 559 -1.15 49.14 6.58
N GLU A 560 -0.54 49.98 7.43
CA GLU A 560 -0.27 49.75 8.87
C GLU A 560 0.91 48.82 9.28
N SER A 561 2.11 49.43 9.22
CA SER A 561 3.16 49.50 10.27
C SER A 561 3.77 48.24 10.94
N VAL A 562 5.11 48.23 10.96
CA VAL A 562 6.01 47.30 11.67
C VAL A 562 6.34 47.76 13.09
N ALA A 563 6.47 46.84 14.05
CA ALA A 563 7.31 47.02 15.25
C ALA A 563 7.75 45.67 15.89
N GLY A 564 9.04 45.54 16.26
CA GLY A 564 9.51 44.58 17.28
C GLY A 564 10.24 43.31 16.81
N LEU A 565 11.58 43.37 16.72
CA LEU A 565 12.49 42.21 16.74
C LEU A 565 13.78 42.57 17.51
N PRO A 566 14.23 41.77 18.51
CA PRO A 566 15.56 41.89 19.10
C PRO A 566 16.67 41.27 18.22
N ARG A 567 17.92 41.63 18.50
CA ARG A 567 19.11 41.25 17.70
C ARG A 567 19.75 39.92 18.14
N VAL A 568 20.38 39.26 17.16
CA VAL A 568 21.51 38.32 17.37
C VAL A 568 22.79 39.12 17.66
N VAL A 569 23.72 38.55 18.42
CA VAL A 569 25.11 39.04 18.55
C VAL A 569 26.05 37.89 18.21
N GLU A 570 26.87 38.08 17.19
CA GLU A 570 27.96 37.18 16.80
C GLU A 570 29.23 37.48 17.61
N LEU A 571 30.06 36.47 17.85
CA LEU A 571 31.44 36.61 18.32
C LEU A 571 32.30 35.54 17.65
N ASP A 572 33.34 35.97 16.94
CA ASP A 572 34.31 35.11 16.26
C ASP A 572 35.26 34.41 17.26
N GLU A 573 35.84 33.28 16.80
CA GLU A 573 36.95 32.63 17.49
C GLU A 573 38.27 33.40 17.28
N GLN A 574 39.09 33.51 18.33
CA GLN A 574 40.53 33.74 18.22
C GLN A 574 41.31 32.77 19.10
N VAL A 575 42.43 32.29 18.56
CA VAL A 575 43.38 31.37 19.19
C VAL A 575 44.56 32.18 19.73
N ASP A 576 45.09 31.86 20.92
CA ASP A 576 46.46 32.19 21.28
C ASP A 576 47.07 31.23 22.35
N GLU A 577 48.37 31.35 22.62
CA GLU A 577 49.26 30.34 23.18
C GLU A 577 49.48 30.35 24.73
N GLY A 578 50.04 29.25 25.26
CA GLY A 578 50.74 29.18 26.56
C GLY A 578 49.90 28.76 27.78
N THR A 579 50.44 28.09 28.81
CA THR A 579 51.84 27.73 29.15
C THR A 579 51.86 26.41 29.96
N MET A 580 53.01 25.71 30.00
CA MET A 580 53.22 24.47 30.77
C MET A 580 53.44 24.69 32.28
N ASP A 581 53.28 23.64 33.09
CA ASP A 581 54.16 23.34 34.24
C ASP A 581 54.18 21.81 34.54
N ASP A 582 55.32 21.17 34.20
CA ASP A 582 56.15 20.18 34.96
C ASP A 582 55.52 19.19 36.00
N ILE A 583 56.01 17.94 36.26
CA ILE A 583 57.41 17.42 36.16
C ILE A 583 57.55 15.86 36.24
N THR A 584 58.70 15.31 35.78
CA THR A 584 59.31 13.96 36.04
C THR A 584 58.68 12.62 35.59
N VAL A 585 58.93 12.23 34.33
CA VAL A 585 59.86 11.15 33.89
C VAL A 585 60.32 10.04 34.88
N ARG A 586 60.14 8.75 34.50
CA ARG A 586 61.24 7.73 34.39
C ARG A 586 60.86 6.44 33.66
N ASP A 587 61.88 5.78 33.10
CA ASP A 587 61.79 4.64 32.15
C ASP A 587 61.58 3.26 32.79
N GLN A 588 60.93 2.34 32.07
CA GLN A 588 61.58 1.13 31.50
C GLN A 588 60.66 0.27 30.61
N GLN A 589 61.21 -0.24 29.51
CA GLN A 589 60.68 -1.31 28.64
C GLN A 589 61.18 -2.69 29.11
N PRO A 590 60.72 -3.84 28.53
CA PRO A 590 59.45 -4.14 27.85
C PRO A 590 58.82 -5.47 28.36
N LEU A 591 57.58 -5.84 27.94
CA LEU A 591 57.22 -7.23 27.60
C LEU A 591 55.83 -7.39 26.94
N PHE A 592 55.86 -8.14 25.82
CA PHE A 592 54.78 -8.69 24.98
C PHE A 592 53.34 -8.83 25.55
N GLY A 593 52.37 -8.34 24.76
CA GLY A 593 51.50 -9.27 24.02
C GLY A 593 50.04 -9.45 24.45
N LYS A 594 49.13 -8.61 23.90
CA LYS A 594 47.80 -9.01 23.39
C LYS A 594 47.12 -7.83 22.68
N GLU A 595 47.12 -7.84 21.34
CA GLU A 595 46.32 -6.89 20.56
C GLU A 595 44.86 -7.36 20.52
N THR A 596 44.02 -6.78 21.38
CA THR A 596 42.57 -6.80 21.16
C THR A 596 42.24 -5.84 20.03
N ASN A 597 42.09 -6.34 18.81
CA ASN A 597 41.62 -5.57 17.65
C ASN A 597 40.13 -5.22 17.77
N THR A 598 39.78 -4.40 18.77
CA THR A 598 38.57 -3.60 18.78
C THR A 598 38.68 -2.57 17.67
N LEU A 599 38.11 -2.90 16.50
CA LEU A 599 37.90 -1.97 15.39
C LEU A 599 36.83 -0.95 15.78
N SER A 600 37.19 -0.04 16.69
CA SER A 600 36.46 1.17 17.02
C SER A 600 36.47 2.10 15.79
N ARG A 601 35.61 1.81 14.82
CA ARG A 601 35.29 2.77 13.77
C ARG A 601 34.71 4.03 14.46
N PRO A 602 35.15 5.23 14.09
CA PRO A 602 34.48 6.45 14.56
C PRO A 602 33.01 6.42 14.11
N PHE A 603 32.16 7.11 14.86
CA PHE A 603 30.77 7.32 14.47
C PHE A 603 30.74 8.00 13.10
N PHE A 604 30.30 7.27 12.07
CA PHE A 604 29.80 7.90 10.86
C PHE A 604 28.40 8.41 11.17
N GLU A 605 28.27 9.72 11.30
CA GLU A 605 26.97 10.39 11.34
C GLU A 605 26.29 10.26 9.97
N TYR A 606 25.63 9.12 9.74
CA TYR A 606 24.69 8.95 8.62
C TYR A 606 23.59 10.03 8.64
N ASP A 607 23.31 10.58 9.83
CA ASP A 607 22.41 11.71 10.05
C ASP A 607 22.89 13.00 9.37
N THR A 608 24.18 13.38 9.38
CA THR A 608 24.56 14.73 8.91
C THR A 608 24.48 14.87 7.39
N ILE A 609 24.77 13.83 6.62
CA ILE A 609 24.58 13.85 5.15
C ILE A 609 23.08 13.92 4.80
N TRP A 610 22.22 13.25 5.57
CA TRP A 610 20.77 13.28 5.32
C TRP A 610 20.11 14.55 5.85
N ALA A 611 20.56 15.06 7.00
CA ALA A 611 20.13 16.33 7.57
C ALA A 611 20.61 17.52 6.73
N ALA A 612 21.80 17.47 6.11
CA ALA A 612 22.23 18.48 5.14
C ALA A 612 21.31 18.49 3.91
N SER A 613 21.06 17.33 3.30
CA SER A 613 20.12 17.22 2.17
C SER A 613 18.69 17.66 2.52
N LEU A 614 18.23 17.38 3.75
CA LEU A 614 16.91 17.80 4.23
C LEU A 614 16.89 19.28 4.60
N PHE A 615 17.99 19.86 5.11
CA PHE A 615 18.09 21.29 5.35
C PHE A 615 18.10 22.04 4.04
N GLU A 616 18.99 21.73 3.08
CA GLU A 616 19.05 22.41 1.77
C GLU A 616 17.67 22.42 1.08
N GLU A 617 17.01 21.26 0.97
CA GLU A 617 15.70 21.12 0.30
C GLU A 617 14.54 21.83 1.04
N VAL A 618 14.71 22.17 2.33
CA VAL A 618 13.74 22.89 3.17
C VAL A 618 14.09 24.38 3.35
N THR A 619 15.36 24.76 3.41
CA THR A 619 15.80 26.16 3.52
C THR A 619 15.59 26.90 2.21
N ASP A 620 15.84 26.26 1.05
CA ASP A 620 15.52 26.86 -0.25
C ASP A 620 14.02 27.11 -0.43
N GLN A 621 13.15 26.36 0.27
CA GLN A 621 11.71 26.59 0.27
C GLN A 621 11.21 27.56 1.35
N LEU A 622 12.01 27.84 2.39
CA LEU A 622 11.64 28.75 3.49
C LEU A 622 12.32 30.12 3.44
N TRP A 623 13.45 30.27 2.75
CA TRP A 623 14.22 31.53 2.67
C TRP A 623 14.16 32.23 1.31
N ALA A 624 13.54 31.64 0.28
CA ALA A 624 13.34 32.26 -1.03
C ALA A 624 12.37 33.46 -1.07
N THR A 625 12.13 34.15 0.05
CA THR A 625 11.28 35.34 0.15
C THR A 625 11.92 36.51 0.90
N SER A 626 13.25 36.65 0.87
CA SER A 626 13.91 37.86 1.40
C SER A 626 15.20 38.25 0.67
N GLU A 627 15.10 38.78 -0.55
CA GLU A 627 15.95 39.90 -1.01
C GLU A 627 15.36 40.59 -2.25
N LEU A 628 15.65 41.89 -2.41
CA LEU A 628 15.29 42.69 -3.59
C LEU A 628 16.58 43.17 -4.29
N PRO A 629 16.60 43.22 -5.63
CA PRO A 629 17.84 43.36 -6.38
C PRO A 629 18.36 44.81 -6.41
N LEU A 630 19.67 44.93 -6.56
CA LEU A 630 20.34 46.11 -7.10
C LEU A 630 20.98 45.80 -8.46
N SER A 631 21.40 46.86 -9.14
CA SER A 631 22.00 46.92 -10.47
C SER A 631 23.32 46.10 -10.59
N ASP A 632 23.85 45.80 -11.79
CA ASP A 632 23.72 46.53 -13.06
C ASP A 632 23.87 45.63 -14.31
N SER A 633 23.88 46.30 -15.45
CA SER A 633 24.08 45.83 -16.82
C SER A 633 25.54 45.51 -17.18
N GLN A 634 25.69 44.74 -18.27
CA GLN A 634 26.93 44.45 -19.01
C GLN A 634 28.03 43.64 -18.27
N LEU A 635 28.25 42.39 -18.70
CA LEU A 635 29.55 41.98 -19.27
C LEU A 635 29.51 40.62 -20.02
N ARG A 636 30.55 40.45 -20.85
CA ARG A 636 30.88 39.45 -21.89
C ARG A 636 30.79 37.97 -21.46
N LEU A 637 30.48 36.97 -22.31
CA LEU A 637 30.98 36.51 -23.64
C LEU A 637 32.04 35.39 -23.52
N GLU A 638 32.00 34.41 -24.43
CA GLU A 638 33.02 33.38 -24.76
C GLU A 638 33.34 32.23 -23.77
N ALA A 639 32.83 31.03 -24.10
CA ALA A 639 33.57 29.76 -24.08
C ALA A 639 32.92 28.78 -25.08
N TYR A 640 33.69 28.13 -25.97
CA TYR A 640 33.12 27.35 -27.09
C TYR A 640 34.09 26.25 -27.61
N ASN A 641 33.54 25.09 -27.99
CA ASN A 641 34.09 24.00 -28.84
C ASN A 641 35.14 22.99 -28.34
N GLY A 642 34.91 21.74 -28.76
CA GLY A 642 35.82 20.58 -28.77
C GLY A 642 35.02 19.27 -28.62
N PHE A 643 35.02 18.28 -29.52
CA PHE A 643 35.69 18.11 -30.83
C PHE A 643 34.72 17.44 -31.84
N ALA A 644 35.16 17.08 -33.06
CA ALA A 644 34.26 16.83 -34.21
C ALA A 644 34.59 15.61 -35.11
N TYR A 645 33.73 15.40 -36.12
CA TYR A 645 33.86 14.56 -37.33
C TYR A 645 33.75 13.02 -37.23
N ILE A 646 32.72 12.46 -37.91
CA ILE A 646 32.88 11.70 -39.18
C ILE A 646 31.76 12.16 -40.16
N TYR A 647 32.06 12.10 -41.47
CA TYR A 647 31.26 12.51 -42.65
C TYR A 647 29.83 11.94 -42.74
N GLY A 648 28.87 12.57 -43.47
CA GLY A 648 28.89 13.90 -44.11
C GLY A 648 27.97 14.03 -45.35
N LEU A 649 27.45 15.25 -45.58
CA LEU A 649 26.71 15.74 -46.79
C LEU A 649 25.34 15.08 -47.08
N GLU A 650 24.36 15.71 -47.77
CA GLU A 650 24.35 17.01 -48.48
C GLU A 650 23.05 17.83 -48.23
N ARG A 651 22.92 19.01 -48.85
CA ARG A 651 21.86 20.01 -48.62
C ARG A 651 20.73 19.96 -49.67
N THR A 652 19.50 20.34 -49.27
CA THR A 652 18.75 21.56 -49.71
C THR A 652 17.22 21.39 -49.51
N ARG A 653 16.36 22.42 -49.55
CA ARG A 653 16.37 23.80 -48.98
C ARG A 653 14.98 24.44 -49.23
N ALA A 654 14.46 25.23 -48.27
CA ALA A 654 13.38 26.22 -48.46
C ALA A 654 11.94 25.70 -48.80
N SER A 655 10.83 26.43 -48.59
CA SER A 655 10.56 27.50 -47.59
C SER A 655 9.08 27.94 -47.53
N ILE A 656 8.55 28.13 -46.31
CA ILE A 656 7.73 29.29 -45.85
C ILE A 656 6.25 29.46 -46.31
N SER A 657 5.44 29.92 -45.33
CA SER A 657 4.14 30.66 -45.37
C SER A 657 2.84 29.96 -45.84
N ARG A 658 1.85 29.68 -44.97
CA ARG A 658 0.90 30.55 -44.18
C ARG A 658 -0.54 30.56 -44.81
N PRO A 659 -1.61 31.11 -44.16
CA PRO A 659 -2.94 30.45 -44.07
C PRO A 659 -4.05 31.31 -44.77
N PRO A 660 -5.39 31.34 -44.46
CA PRO A 660 -6.16 30.74 -43.34
C PRO A 660 -7.58 30.16 -43.59
N GLU A 661 -8.13 29.57 -42.52
CA GLU A 661 -9.53 29.49 -42.03
C GLU A 661 -10.69 29.90 -42.98
N SER A 662 -11.83 29.20 -43.06
CA SER A 662 -12.78 29.05 -41.93
C SER A 662 -14.10 28.37 -42.33
N LYS A 663 -14.89 27.96 -41.31
CA LYS A 663 -16.38 27.77 -41.27
C LYS A 663 -17.06 26.58 -41.95
N SER A 664 -17.88 25.91 -41.13
CA SER A 664 -19.00 24.99 -41.39
C SER A 664 -20.34 25.81 -41.53
N PRO A 665 -21.59 25.26 -41.56
CA PRO A 665 -22.03 23.89 -41.26
C PRO A 665 -23.26 23.27 -42.02
N SER A 666 -23.51 21.98 -41.71
CA SER A 666 -24.83 21.34 -41.44
C SER A 666 -25.73 20.74 -42.55
N ASN A 667 -26.28 19.57 -42.19
CA ASN A 667 -27.68 19.07 -42.36
C ASN A 667 -28.15 18.14 -43.51
N TYR A 668 -28.56 16.94 -43.06
CA TYR A 668 -29.70 16.08 -43.47
C TYR A 668 -29.64 15.08 -44.66
N ARG A 669 -30.27 13.91 -44.43
CA ARG A 669 -30.60 12.78 -45.36
C ARG A 669 -32.11 12.82 -45.71
N PRO A 670 -32.59 12.14 -46.78
CA PRO A 670 -33.10 10.75 -46.64
C PRO A 670 -32.81 9.84 -47.89
N SER A 671 -33.59 8.76 -48.10
CA SER A 671 -33.21 7.58 -48.92
C SER A 671 -34.36 6.92 -49.73
N GLN A 672 -34.06 5.80 -50.46
CA GLN A 672 -34.97 4.86 -51.18
C GLN A 672 -35.37 5.25 -52.64
N PHE A 673 -35.72 4.36 -53.61
CA PHE A 673 -35.91 2.88 -53.63
C PHE A 673 -35.94 2.24 -55.07
N LYS A 674 -35.61 0.92 -55.16
CA LYS A 674 -36.09 -0.15 -56.13
C LYS A 674 -35.82 -0.04 -57.66
N MET A 675 -35.96 -1.07 -58.55
CA MET A 675 -35.92 -2.58 -58.57
C MET A 675 -36.95 -3.19 -59.58
N LYS A 676 -36.59 -4.28 -60.31
CA LYS A 676 -37.42 -5.33 -61.02
C LYS A 676 -36.45 -6.36 -61.69
N PHE A 677 -36.74 -7.57 -62.19
CA PHE A 677 -37.85 -8.58 -62.29
C PHE A 677 -37.15 -9.99 -62.23
N SER A 678 -37.69 -11.14 -61.76
CA SER A 678 -38.83 -12.03 -62.13
C SER A 678 -38.68 -12.86 -63.44
N ILE A 679 -39.08 -14.15 -63.57
CA ILE A 679 -39.56 -15.26 -62.67
C ILE A 679 -39.50 -16.60 -63.46
N SER A 680 -39.23 -17.77 -62.83
CA SER A 680 -39.78 -19.13 -63.15
C SER A 680 -39.17 -20.27 -62.29
N ALA A 681 -39.78 -21.47 -62.27
CA ALA A 681 -39.41 -22.67 -61.49
C ALA A 681 -39.25 -23.92 -62.43
N LEU A 682 -38.91 -25.17 -62.02
CA LEU A 682 -39.01 -25.89 -60.75
C LEU A 682 -38.09 -27.15 -60.69
N PHE A 683 -37.68 -27.56 -59.47
CA PHE A 683 -37.16 -28.88 -59.01
C PHE A 683 -35.76 -29.48 -59.39
N LEU A 684 -34.96 -29.66 -58.31
CA LEU A 684 -34.15 -30.82 -57.89
C LEU A 684 -32.75 -31.17 -58.49
N THR A 685 -31.78 -31.13 -57.55
CA THR A 685 -30.52 -31.92 -57.43
C THR A 685 -29.24 -31.55 -58.20
N ALA A 686 -28.11 -31.72 -57.49
CA ALA A 686 -26.71 -31.79 -57.91
C ALA A 686 -25.97 -30.52 -58.39
N CYS A 687 -25.10 -30.02 -57.50
CA CYS A 687 -23.75 -29.49 -57.79
C CYS A 687 -23.57 -28.38 -58.83
N GLY A 688 -23.79 -27.12 -58.42
CA GLY A 688 -23.13 -25.95 -59.00
C GLY A 688 -22.01 -25.45 -58.07
N LEU A 689 -20.76 -25.43 -58.54
CA LEU A 689 -19.58 -25.05 -57.74
C LEU A 689 -19.53 -23.53 -57.48
N VAL A 690 -19.68 -23.12 -56.22
CA VAL A 690 -19.28 -21.78 -55.78
C VAL A 690 -17.76 -21.75 -55.70
N HIS A 691 -17.11 -20.92 -56.52
CA HIS A 691 -15.68 -20.64 -56.35
C HIS A 691 -15.47 -19.82 -55.08
N SER A 692 -14.96 -20.45 -54.03
CA SER A 692 -14.30 -19.72 -52.95
C SER A 692 -13.06 -19.04 -53.51
N ALA A 693 -13.03 -17.70 -53.44
CA ALA A 693 -11.74 -17.02 -53.53
C ALA A 693 -10.90 -17.51 -52.34
N PRO A 694 -9.68 -18.03 -52.55
CA PRO A 694 -8.87 -18.54 -51.46
C PRO A 694 -8.51 -17.38 -50.53
N THR A 695 -8.98 -17.42 -49.29
CA THR A 695 -8.47 -16.56 -48.22
C THR A 695 -6.97 -16.79 -48.15
N ALA A 696 -6.20 -15.74 -48.44
CA ALA A 696 -4.74 -15.82 -48.40
C ALA A 696 -4.32 -16.12 -46.96
N LYS A 697 -3.86 -17.35 -46.72
CA LYS A 697 -3.39 -17.79 -45.40
C LYS A 697 -2.32 -16.84 -44.91
N ALA A 698 -2.38 -16.41 -43.66
CA ALA A 698 -1.32 -15.62 -43.04
C ALA A 698 0.03 -16.31 -43.29
N ALA A 699 1.00 -15.58 -43.85
CA ALA A 699 2.25 -16.18 -44.34
C ALA A 699 3.13 -16.77 -43.22
N LYS A 700 2.79 -16.44 -41.97
CA LYS A 700 3.30 -17.03 -40.72
C LYS A 700 2.12 -17.21 -39.78
N PRO A 701 2.13 -18.18 -38.86
CA PRO A 701 1.09 -18.28 -37.83
C PRO A 701 1.11 -17.04 -36.93
N PRO A 702 -0.06 -16.58 -36.43
CA PRO A 702 -0.10 -15.44 -35.53
C PRO A 702 0.50 -15.78 -34.15
N LYS A 703 1.14 -14.80 -33.53
CA LYS A 703 1.46 -14.81 -32.10
C LYS A 703 0.82 -13.61 -31.43
N PHE A 704 -0.19 -13.88 -30.60
CA PHE A 704 -0.95 -12.86 -29.89
C PHE A 704 -0.27 -12.51 -28.56
N PHE A 705 -0.02 -11.21 -28.37
CA PHE A 705 0.32 -10.62 -27.08
C PHE A 705 -0.86 -9.75 -26.64
N LEU A 706 -1.56 -10.14 -25.57
CA LEU A 706 -2.75 -9.42 -25.11
C LEU A 706 -2.33 -8.38 -24.07
N ILE A 707 -2.61 -7.09 -24.28
CA ILE A 707 -2.27 -6.02 -23.34
C ILE A 707 -3.50 -5.20 -22.96
N GLY A 708 -3.61 -4.86 -21.68
CA GLY A 708 -4.77 -4.12 -21.18
C GLY A 708 -4.90 -4.07 -19.68
N ASP A 709 -6.05 -3.54 -19.25
CA ASP A 709 -6.47 -3.46 -17.86
C ASP A 709 -6.99 -4.81 -17.29
N SER A 710 -7.63 -4.79 -16.12
CA SER A 710 -8.14 -5.99 -15.44
C SER A 710 -9.22 -6.76 -16.21
N THR A 711 -9.81 -6.18 -17.26
CA THR A 711 -10.76 -6.91 -18.12
C THR A 711 -10.09 -7.72 -19.24
N VAL A 712 -8.76 -7.62 -19.40
CA VAL A 712 -7.95 -8.51 -20.26
C VAL A 712 -7.15 -9.53 -19.43
N ALA A 713 -6.74 -9.15 -18.22
CA ALA A 713 -5.84 -9.91 -17.37
C ALA A 713 -6.34 -11.33 -17.03
N VAL A 714 -5.39 -12.19 -16.65
CA VAL A 714 -5.63 -13.48 -15.96
C VAL A 714 -6.43 -13.23 -14.68
N ASP A 715 -7.31 -14.17 -14.32
CA ASP A 715 -8.21 -14.12 -13.15
C ASP A 715 -9.13 -12.87 -13.14
N GLY A 716 -10.04 -12.79 -14.12
CA GLY A 716 -11.08 -11.75 -14.18
C GLY A 716 -11.32 -11.11 -15.55
N GLY A 717 -10.74 -11.64 -16.64
CA GLY A 717 -10.66 -10.96 -17.94
C GLY A 717 -10.80 -11.89 -19.14
N TRP A 718 -11.27 -11.34 -20.28
CA TRP A 718 -11.57 -12.13 -21.48
C TRP A 718 -10.33 -12.71 -22.17
N GLY A 719 -9.12 -12.30 -21.78
CA GLY A 719 -7.88 -12.61 -22.49
C GLY A 719 -7.59 -14.11 -22.57
N ASP A 720 -7.61 -14.81 -21.44
CA ASP A 720 -7.36 -16.26 -21.41
C ASP A 720 -8.51 -17.04 -22.06
N GLY A 721 -9.74 -16.52 -21.98
CA GLY A 721 -10.89 -17.04 -22.72
C GLY A 721 -10.81 -16.85 -24.24
N LEU A 722 -10.01 -15.91 -24.76
CA LEU A 722 -9.65 -15.86 -26.18
C LEU A 722 -8.52 -16.84 -26.51
N LEU A 723 -7.53 -16.99 -25.61
CA LEU A 723 -6.40 -17.89 -25.80
C LEU A 723 -6.80 -19.38 -25.72
N SER A 724 -7.87 -19.73 -24.98
CA SER A 724 -8.39 -21.10 -24.89
C SER A 724 -8.85 -21.67 -26.23
N TYR A 725 -9.30 -20.82 -27.15
CA TYR A 725 -9.65 -21.19 -28.53
C TYR A 725 -8.43 -21.29 -29.46
N LEU A 726 -7.21 -20.94 -29.05
CA LEU A 726 -6.09 -20.77 -29.97
C LEU A 726 -5.34 -22.09 -30.28
N LYS A 727 -5.29 -22.44 -31.57
CA LYS A 727 -4.64 -23.67 -32.07
C LYS A 727 -3.17 -23.47 -32.44
N SER A 728 -2.32 -24.41 -32.02
CA SER A 728 -1.00 -24.62 -32.62
C SER A 728 -1.09 -24.74 -34.16
N PRO A 729 -0.19 -24.10 -34.95
CA PRO A 729 1.06 -23.47 -34.53
C PRO A 729 0.97 -21.99 -34.14
N ALA A 730 -0.23 -21.41 -33.96
CA ALA A 730 -0.33 -20.08 -33.35
C ALA A 730 0.06 -20.11 -31.86
N GLN A 731 0.40 -18.94 -31.30
CA GLN A 731 0.79 -18.80 -29.89
C GLN A 731 0.10 -17.62 -29.21
N GLY A 732 -0.15 -17.74 -27.91
CA GLY A 732 -0.76 -16.73 -27.06
C GLY A 732 0.10 -16.38 -25.87
N ASP A 733 0.00 -15.13 -25.41
CA ASP A 733 0.72 -14.57 -24.26
C ASP A 733 -0.15 -13.46 -23.66
N ASN A 734 -0.89 -13.75 -22.57
CA ASN A 734 -1.71 -12.76 -21.89
C ASN A 734 -0.85 -11.92 -20.94
N ARG A 735 -0.75 -10.63 -21.25
CA ARG A 735 -0.02 -9.61 -20.48
C ARG A 735 -0.96 -8.49 -20.00
N GLY A 736 -2.27 -8.75 -19.94
CA GLY A 736 -3.21 -7.89 -19.21
C GLY A 736 -2.80 -7.77 -17.75
N VAL A 737 -2.91 -6.57 -17.17
CA VAL A 737 -2.49 -6.31 -15.78
C VAL A 737 -3.61 -5.61 -15.02
N SER A 738 -4.10 -6.28 -13.99
CA SER A 738 -5.16 -5.73 -13.15
C SER A 738 -4.77 -4.43 -12.46
N GLY A 739 -5.68 -3.46 -12.46
CA GLY A 739 -5.44 -2.10 -11.96
C GLY A 739 -4.59 -1.18 -12.86
N SER A 740 -4.03 -1.67 -13.97
CA SER A 740 -3.19 -0.84 -14.86
C SER A 740 -3.98 0.16 -15.70
N THR A 741 -3.28 1.22 -16.12
CA THR A 741 -3.69 2.23 -17.12
C THR A 741 -2.70 2.19 -18.27
N THR A 742 -3.01 2.86 -19.39
CA THR A 742 -2.07 3.07 -20.51
C THR A 742 -0.70 3.57 -20.04
N VAL A 743 -0.66 4.50 -19.08
CA VAL A 743 0.57 5.04 -18.48
C VAL A 743 1.28 4.01 -17.58
N SER A 744 0.57 3.37 -16.64
CA SER A 744 1.20 2.48 -15.64
C SER A 744 1.55 1.08 -16.19
N TRP A 745 0.89 0.65 -17.27
CA TRP A 745 1.34 -0.50 -18.04
C TRP A 745 2.66 -0.16 -18.74
N LYS A 746 2.72 0.98 -19.45
CA LYS A 746 3.90 1.43 -20.20
C LYS A 746 5.13 1.73 -19.32
N SER A 747 4.98 2.38 -18.17
CA SER A 747 6.11 2.76 -17.31
C SER A 747 6.73 1.62 -16.49
N SER A 748 6.18 0.41 -16.56
CA SER A 748 6.51 -0.70 -15.64
C SER A 748 7.62 -1.66 -16.11
N GLY A 749 8.43 -1.28 -17.11
CA GLY A 749 9.45 -2.14 -17.75
C GLY A 749 8.86 -3.28 -18.62
N ARG A 750 7.58 -3.60 -18.44
CA ARG A 750 6.79 -4.50 -19.30
C ARG A 750 6.74 -4.02 -20.75
N TRP A 751 6.85 -2.72 -21.00
CA TRP A 751 6.84 -2.13 -22.33
C TRP A 751 8.04 -2.57 -23.17
N ASP A 752 9.25 -2.41 -22.63
CA ASP A 752 10.49 -2.77 -23.33
C ASP A 752 10.57 -4.29 -23.56
N ALA A 753 10.05 -5.08 -22.61
CA ALA A 753 9.90 -6.53 -22.76
C ALA A 753 8.91 -6.88 -23.89
N LEU A 754 7.73 -6.24 -23.95
CA LEU A 754 6.75 -6.43 -25.04
C LEU A 754 7.37 -6.11 -26.40
N LEU A 755 7.97 -4.92 -26.57
CA LEU A 755 8.54 -4.50 -27.84
C LEU A 755 9.70 -5.41 -28.28
N LYS A 756 10.51 -5.90 -27.32
CA LYS A 756 11.55 -6.90 -27.59
C LYS A 756 10.96 -8.22 -28.06
N ASP A 757 9.93 -8.74 -27.39
CA ASP A 757 9.34 -10.05 -27.72
C ASP A 757 8.56 -10.01 -29.04
N VAL A 758 7.86 -8.91 -29.33
CA VAL A 758 7.28 -8.59 -30.66
C VAL A 758 8.37 -8.56 -31.72
N GLY A 759 9.46 -7.82 -31.46
CA GLY A 759 10.60 -7.68 -32.37
C GLY A 759 11.38 -8.96 -32.62
N ALA A 760 11.31 -9.94 -31.70
CA ALA A 760 11.86 -11.28 -31.86
C ALA A 760 10.90 -12.21 -32.62
N ALA A 761 9.60 -12.19 -32.28
CA ALA A 761 8.60 -13.08 -32.85
C ALA A 761 8.38 -12.93 -34.36
N LYS A 762 8.62 -11.72 -34.93
CA LYS A 762 8.44 -11.41 -36.36
C LYS A 762 9.17 -12.32 -37.36
N ASN A 763 10.19 -13.06 -36.91
CA ASN A 763 10.93 -14.00 -37.76
C ASN A 763 10.12 -15.28 -38.03
N ASP A 764 9.43 -15.80 -37.02
CA ASP A 764 8.76 -17.11 -37.07
C ASP A 764 7.22 -16.99 -37.09
N PHE A 765 6.68 -15.86 -36.61
CA PHE A 765 5.24 -15.58 -36.43
C PHE A 765 4.84 -14.25 -37.10
N GLU A 766 3.54 -14.00 -37.23
CA GLU A 766 2.98 -12.65 -37.28
C GLU A 766 2.69 -12.18 -35.84
N PRO A 767 3.52 -11.32 -35.23
CA PRO A 767 3.23 -10.79 -33.90
C PRO A 767 2.06 -9.80 -33.93
N VAL A 768 0.96 -10.17 -33.31
CA VAL A 768 -0.26 -9.36 -33.15
C VAL A 768 -0.33 -8.90 -31.69
N VAL A 769 -0.58 -7.61 -31.46
CA VAL A 769 -0.75 -7.06 -30.11
C VAL A 769 -2.16 -6.49 -29.96
N THR A 770 -2.98 -7.09 -29.10
CA THR A 770 -4.33 -6.56 -28.84
C THR A 770 -4.29 -5.57 -27.68
N ILE A 771 -4.87 -4.39 -27.85
CA ILE A 771 -4.72 -3.25 -26.92
C ILE A 771 -6.09 -2.87 -26.36
N GLN A 772 -6.36 -3.08 -25.07
CA GLN A 772 -7.65 -2.73 -24.44
C GLN A 772 -7.50 -2.06 -23.07
N PHE A 773 -7.75 -0.75 -23.01
CA PHE A 773 -7.70 0.06 -21.80
C PHE A 773 -8.98 0.92 -21.62
N GLY A 774 -9.05 1.69 -20.53
CA GLY A 774 -10.17 2.57 -20.22
C GLY A 774 -10.81 2.33 -18.84
N HIS A 775 -10.78 1.09 -18.31
CA HIS A 775 -11.45 0.83 -17.02
C HIS A 775 -10.84 1.58 -15.85
N ASN A 776 -9.53 1.81 -15.89
CA ASN A 776 -8.78 2.52 -14.86
C ASN A 776 -8.38 3.93 -15.30
N ASP A 777 -8.13 4.14 -16.60
CA ASP A 777 -7.78 5.42 -17.19
C ASP A 777 -8.85 6.49 -16.89
N GLN A 778 -10.14 6.12 -17.01
CA GLN A 778 -11.29 6.98 -16.65
C GLN A 778 -11.32 7.49 -15.19
N LYS A 779 -10.48 6.93 -14.32
CA LYS A 779 -10.39 7.30 -12.90
C LYS A 779 -9.28 8.33 -12.63
N VAL A 780 -8.35 8.54 -13.56
CA VAL A 780 -7.08 9.26 -13.31
C VAL A 780 -6.62 10.22 -14.41
N MET A 781 -7.06 10.07 -15.66
CA MET A 781 -6.64 10.91 -16.79
C MET A 781 -7.83 11.48 -17.57
N GLN A 782 -7.56 12.34 -18.56
CA GLN A 782 -8.54 12.87 -19.49
C GLN A 782 -8.56 12.09 -20.83
N LEU A 783 -9.61 12.29 -21.63
CA LEU A 783 -9.83 11.57 -22.90
C LEU A 783 -8.75 11.85 -23.97
N ASP A 784 -8.24 13.08 -24.03
CA ASP A 784 -7.17 13.51 -24.93
C ASP A 784 -5.81 12.93 -24.54
N GLU A 785 -5.49 12.88 -23.25
CA GLU A 785 -4.32 12.19 -22.71
C GLU A 785 -4.39 10.68 -23.03
N PHE A 786 -5.54 10.05 -22.78
CA PHE A 786 -5.77 8.64 -23.07
C PHE A 786 -5.60 8.29 -24.55
N ARG A 787 -6.21 9.08 -25.45
CA ARG A 787 -6.01 8.94 -26.90
C ARG A 787 -4.53 9.07 -27.28
N THR A 788 -3.85 10.09 -26.75
CA THR A 788 -2.41 10.33 -27.01
C THR A 788 -1.55 9.15 -26.56
N ASN A 789 -1.84 8.58 -25.39
CA ASN A 789 -1.17 7.39 -24.88
C ASN A 789 -1.42 6.15 -25.77
N LEU A 790 -2.66 5.93 -26.21
CA LEU A 790 -3.01 4.84 -27.14
C LEU A 790 -2.33 5.00 -28.52
N VAL A 791 -2.26 6.22 -29.06
CA VAL A 791 -1.54 6.50 -30.31
C VAL A 791 -0.03 6.23 -30.17
N SER A 792 0.58 6.60 -29.04
CA SER A 792 1.98 6.26 -28.74
C SER A 792 2.19 4.74 -28.64
N ILE A 793 1.32 4.03 -27.91
CA ILE A 793 1.34 2.57 -27.77
C ILE A 793 1.27 1.87 -29.14
N GLY A 794 0.33 2.26 -30.00
CA GLY A 794 0.15 1.66 -31.32
C GLY A 794 1.33 1.92 -32.27
N ASN A 795 1.88 3.14 -32.29
CA ASN A 795 3.03 3.47 -33.13
C ASN A 795 4.29 2.72 -32.71
N ASP A 796 4.59 2.64 -31.41
CA ASP A 796 5.71 1.88 -30.87
C ASP A 796 5.63 0.39 -31.24
N ILE A 797 4.43 -0.22 -31.16
CA ILE A 797 4.20 -1.62 -31.58
C ILE A 797 4.50 -1.80 -33.07
N ARG A 798 4.04 -0.88 -33.93
CA ARG A 798 4.37 -0.90 -35.37
C ARG A 798 5.88 -0.76 -35.62
N ASN A 799 6.56 0.10 -34.86
CA ASN A 799 8.01 0.31 -34.94
C ASN A 799 8.82 -0.94 -34.53
N ALA A 800 8.32 -1.72 -33.57
CA ALA A 800 8.90 -3.03 -33.21
C ALA A 800 8.67 -4.12 -34.28
N GLY A 801 7.73 -3.89 -35.21
CA GLY A 801 7.33 -4.83 -36.25
C GLY A 801 6.10 -5.68 -35.91
N GLY A 802 5.27 -5.24 -34.95
CA GLY A 802 4.01 -5.87 -34.60
C GLY A 802 2.78 -5.25 -35.28
N THR A 803 1.72 -6.03 -35.39
CA THR A 803 0.39 -5.60 -35.84
C THR A 803 -0.45 -5.20 -34.62
N PRO A 804 -0.67 -3.90 -34.32
CA PRO A 804 -1.59 -3.50 -33.26
C PRO A 804 -3.05 -3.70 -33.71
N ILE A 805 -3.86 -4.26 -32.81
CA ILE A 805 -5.32 -4.30 -32.94
C ILE A 805 -5.91 -3.67 -31.68
N PHE A 806 -6.62 -2.56 -31.82
CA PHE A 806 -7.26 -1.90 -30.68
C PHE A 806 -8.60 -2.57 -30.36
N ILE A 807 -8.91 -2.75 -29.09
CA ILE A 807 -10.16 -3.33 -28.64
C ILE A 807 -10.78 -2.35 -27.66
N THR A 808 -12.00 -1.91 -27.96
CA THR A 808 -12.74 -1.01 -27.07
C THR A 808 -13.04 -1.72 -25.74
N SER A 809 -12.98 -1.00 -24.62
CA SER A 809 -13.11 -1.59 -23.28
C SER A 809 -14.42 -2.37 -23.12
N LEU A 810 -14.34 -3.58 -22.53
CA LEU A 810 -15.52 -4.39 -22.18
C LEU A 810 -16.60 -3.57 -21.47
N THR A 811 -17.88 -3.84 -21.73
CA THR A 811 -18.97 -3.15 -21.01
C THR A 811 -19.06 -3.56 -19.55
N ARG A 812 -19.50 -2.63 -18.69
CA ARG A 812 -19.83 -2.93 -17.29
C ARG A 812 -21.26 -3.45 -17.20
N ARG A 813 -21.46 -4.54 -16.45
CA ARG A 813 -22.77 -5.21 -16.30
C ARG A 813 -23.65 -4.52 -15.24
N THR A 814 -23.55 -3.20 -15.15
CA THR A 814 -24.33 -2.34 -14.25
C THR A 814 -25.50 -1.75 -14.99
N PHE A 815 -26.72 -2.03 -14.54
CA PHE A 815 -27.95 -1.63 -15.22
C PHE A 815 -28.63 -0.44 -14.54
N SER A 816 -29.29 0.40 -15.34
CA SER A 816 -30.17 1.49 -14.90
C SER A 816 -31.30 1.65 -15.90
N GLY A 817 -32.55 1.76 -15.42
CA GLY A 817 -33.73 1.86 -16.29
C GLY A 817 -34.06 0.62 -17.14
N GLY A 818 -33.32 -0.49 -16.96
CA GLY A 818 -33.44 -1.72 -17.76
C GLY A 818 -32.27 -1.96 -18.72
N GLU A 819 -31.43 -0.96 -18.98
CA GLU A 819 -30.28 -1.05 -19.89
C GLU A 819 -28.94 -0.92 -19.13
N ALA A 820 -27.87 -1.45 -19.72
CA ALA A 820 -26.50 -1.32 -19.20
C ALA A 820 -25.99 0.14 -19.31
N VAL A 821 -25.38 0.62 -18.24
CA VAL A 821 -24.87 1.99 -18.11
C VAL A 821 -23.57 2.12 -18.92
N GLN A 822 -23.66 2.79 -20.08
CA GLN A 822 -22.58 3.00 -21.05
C GLN A 822 -21.50 4.00 -20.57
N ASN A 823 -20.97 3.87 -19.34
CA ASN A 823 -20.02 4.83 -18.76
C ASN A 823 -18.63 4.84 -19.43
N LEU A 824 -18.34 3.84 -20.26
CA LEU A 824 -17.09 3.70 -21.03
C LEU A 824 -17.22 4.14 -22.50
N LYS A 825 -18.38 4.65 -22.93
CA LYS A 825 -18.68 4.97 -24.32
C LYS A 825 -17.67 5.93 -24.97
N ASP A 826 -17.33 7.00 -24.27
CA ASP A 826 -16.42 8.03 -24.82
C ASP A 826 -14.96 7.52 -24.85
N TRP A 827 -14.61 6.63 -23.91
CA TRP A 827 -13.33 5.93 -23.88
C TRP A 827 -13.21 4.90 -25.02
N ALA A 828 -14.31 4.23 -25.37
CA ALA A 828 -14.40 3.40 -26.57
C ALA A 828 -14.27 4.24 -27.85
N ALA A 829 -14.89 5.43 -27.91
CA ALA A 829 -14.78 6.33 -29.05
C ALA A 829 -13.34 6.86 -29.27
N GLU A 830 -12.63 7.24 -28.20
CA GLU A 830 -11.20 7.61 -28.32
C GLU A 830 -10.30 6.41 -28.62
N THR A 831 -10.65 5.20 -28.19
CA THR A 831 -9.93 3.97 -28.58
C THR A 831 -10.04 3.72 -30.09
N ILE A 832 -11.24 3.86 -30.66
CA ILE A 832 -11.47 3.77 -32.12
C ILE A 832 -10.70 4.89 -32.85
N SER A 833 -10.71 6.10 -32.30
CA SER A 833 -10.05 7.26 -32.91
C SER A 833 -8.52 7.12 -32.89
N ALA A 834 -7.93 6.63 -31.80
CA ALA A 834 -6.50 6.30 -31.72
C ALA A 834 -6.11 5.18 -32.70
N ALA A 835 -6.96 4.18 -32.91
CA ALA A 835 -6.77 3.17 -33.95
C ALA A 835 -6.73 3.79 -35.35
N ALA A 836 -7.63 4.72 -35.65
CA ALA A 836 -7.66 5.43 -36.92
C ALA A 836 -6.40 6.30 -37.13
N ASP A 837 -5.97 7.05 -36.11
CA ASP A 837 -4.75 7.88 -36.14
C ASP A 837 -3.47 7.04 -36.40
N VAL A 838 -3.39 5.84 -35.84
CA VAL A 838 -2.28 4.88 -36.04
C VAL A 838 -2.43 4.09 -37.36
N GLY A 839 -3.58 4.17 -38.03
CA GLY A 839 -3.90 3.34 -39.21
C GLY A 839 -3.95 1.84 -38.89
N ALA A 840 -4.53 1.48 -37.74
CA ALA A 840 -4.67 0.14 -37.21
C ALA A 840 -6.12 -0.38 -37.30
N GLN A 841 -6.30 -1.71 -37.18
CA GLN A 841 -7.63 -2.30 -37.03
C GLN A 841 -8.16 -2.12 -35.60
N TYR A 842 -9.49 -2.11 -35.45
CA TYR A 842 -10.15 -2.12 -34.13
C TYR A 842 -11.34 -3.09 -34.06
N LEU A 843 -11.63 -3.54 -32.83
CA LEU A 843 -12.78 -4.39 -32.47
C LEU A 843 -13.72 -3.65 -31.51
N GLU A 844 -15.01 -3.58 -31.83
CA GLU A 844 -16.04 -2.88 -31.04
C GLU A 844 -16.61 -3.74 -29.89
N LEU A 845 -15.74 -4.36 -29.08
CA LEU A 845 -16.15 -5.14 -27.91
C LEU A 845 -17.06 -4.37 -26.95
N ASN A 846 -16.85 -3.07 -26.72
CA ASN A 846 -17.74 -2.26 -25.87
C ASN A 846 -19.19 -2.28 -26.38
N LYS A 847 -19.38 -2.15 -27.69
CA LYS A 847 -20.71 -2.19 -28.31
C LYS A 847 -21.28 -3.61 -28.30
N ALA A 848 -20.53 -4.59 -28.80
CA ALA A 848 -20.99 -5.97 -28.88
C ALA A 848 -21.39 -6.53 -27.50
N SER A 849 -20.58 -6.28 -26.47
CA SER A 849 -20.89 -6.68 -25.11
C SER A 849 -22.08 -5.89 -24.52
N THR A 850 -22.23 -4.59 -24.82
CA THR A 850 -23.42 -3.81 -24.40
C THR A 850 -24.71 -4.31 -25.03
N ASP A 851 -24.71 -4.57 -26.34
CA ASP A 851 -25.87 -5.11 -27.05
C ASP A 851 -26.24 -6.50 -26.49
N TYR A 852 -25.25 -7.36 -26.25
CA TYR A 852 -25.44 -8.70 -25.70
C TYR A 852 -26.02 -8.70 -24.28
N VAL A 853 -25.44 -7.94 -23.34
CA VAL A 853 -25.91 -7.91 -21.95
C VAL A 853 -27.30 -7.27 -21.82
N ASN A 854 -27.64 -6.34 -22.72
CA ASN A 854 -28.99 -5.79 -22.82
C ASN A 854 -30.01 -6.83 -23.32
N ALA A 855 -29.65 -7.66 -24.30
CA ALA A 855 -30.55 -8.68 -24.85
C ALA A 855 -30.87 -9.80 -23.85
N ILE A 856 -29.87 -10.30 -23.12
CA ILE A 856 -30.07 -11.34 -22.09
C ILE A 856 -30.69 -10.79 -20.79
N GLY A 857 -30.59 -9.48 -20.55
CA GLY A 857 -31.08 -8.81 -19.34
C GLY A 857 -30.18 -8.95 -18.12
N SER A 858 -30.39 -8.08 -17.12
CA SER A 858 -29.47 -7.90 -15.97
C SER A 858 -29.24 -9.16 -15.14
N GLN A 859 -30.25 -10.01 -14.95
CA GLN A 859 -30.13 -11.25 -14.18
C GLN A 859 -29.15 -12.24 -14.84
N ASN A 860 -29.21 -12.37 -16.17
CA ASN A 860 -28.31 -13.23 -16.93
C ASN A 860 -26.94 -12.58 -17.14
N ALA A 861 -26.87 -11.24 -17.22
CA ALA A 861 -25.59 -10.53 -17.24
C ALA A 861 -24.84 -10.66 -15.91
N ASP A 862 -25.54 -10.66 -14.77
CA ASP A 862 -24.92 -10.84 -13.45
C ASP A 862 -24.34 -12.25 -13.23
N PHE A 863 -24.73 -13.26 -14.02
CA PHE A 863 -24.11 -14.59 -14.01
C PHE A 863 -22.63 -14.56 -14.40
N TYR A 864 -22.18 -13.58 -15.22
CA TYR A 864 -20.78 -13.46 -15.65
C TYR A 864 -19.88 -12.70 -14.67
N ASN A 865 -20.39 -12.27 -13.52
CA ASN A 865 -19.61 -11.48 -12.55
C ASN A 865 -18.64 -12.37 -11.76
N TRP A 866 -17.38 -11.91 -11.60
CA TRP A 866 -16.35 -12.58 -10.78
C TRP A 866 -16.83 -12.88 -9.35
N GLY A 867 -17.64 -12.00 -8.77
CA GLY A 867 -18.31 -12.22 -7.50
C GLY A 867 -19.47 -11.25 -7.26
N PRO A 868 -20.21 -11.40 -6.14
CA PRO A 868 -21.35 -10.54 -5.81
C PRO A 868 -20.99 -9.05 -5.82
N GLY A 869 -21.60 -8.31 -6.74
CA GLY A 869 -21.36 -6.88 -6.94
C GLY A 869 -20.24 -6.51 -7.92
N ASP A 870 -19.37 -7.45 -8.34
CA ASP A 870 -18.32 -7.15 -9.32
C ASP A 870 -18.84 -7.24 -10.76
N ARG A 871 -19.48 -6.15 -11.18
CA ARG A 871 -19.97 -5.92 -12.55
C ARG A 871 -18.88 -5.43 -13.52
N THR A 872 -17.60 -5.68 -13.18
CA THR A 872 -16.44 -5.40 -14.04
C THR A 872 -15.81 -6.72 -14.49
N HIS A 873 -15.24 -7.47 -13.55
CA HIS A 873 -14.42 -8.65 -13.84
C HIS A 873 -15.28 -9.87 -14.13
N LEU A 874 -14.77 -10.74 -14.99
CA LEU A 874 -15.47 -11.91 -15.53
C LEU A 874 -15.12 -13.16 -14.74
N ASN A 875 -16.12 -13.90 -14.24
CA ASN A 875 -15.88 -15.27 -13.77
C ASN A 875 -15.54 -16.21 -14.95
N PRO A 876 -15.03 -17.45 -14.72
CA PRO A 876 -14.60 -18.32 -15.81
C PRO A 876 -15.65 -18.55 -16.93
N PRO A 877 -16.95 -18.74 -16.64
CA PRO A 877 -18.02 -18.69 -17.64
C PRO A 877 -18.00 -17.40 -18.50
N GLY A 878 -17.93 -16.24 -17.86
CA GLY A 878 -17.79 -14.94 -18.53
C GLY A 878 -16.51 -14.82 -19.36
N GLU A 879 -15.38 -15.32 -18.88
CA GLU A 879 -14.11 -15.30 -19.62
C GLU A 879 -14.25 -16.06 -20.94
N ILE A 880 -14.86 -17.25 -20.94
CA ILE A 880 -15.14 -18.04 -22.15
C ILE A 880 -16.11 -17.31 -23.09
N VAL A 881 -17.25 -16.80 -22.58
CA VAL A 881 -18.28 -16.14 -23.40
C VAL A 881 -17.77 -14.84 -24.04
N PHE A 882 -17.13 -13.96 -23.27
CA PHE A 882 -16.58 -12.71 -23.83
C PHE A 882 -15.26 -12.92 -24.59
N GLY A 883 -14.47 -13.93 -24.24
CA GLY A 883 -13.32 -14.39 -25.03
C GLY A 883 -13.75 -14.82 -26.44
N ARG A 884 -14.81 -15.64 -26.53
CA ARG A 884 -15.45 -16.01 -27.81
C ARG A 884 -15.92 -14.78 -28.59
N MET A 885 -16.59 -13.84 -27.93
CA MET A 885 -17.03 -12.59 -28.55
C MET A 885 -15.87 -11.81 -29.18
N VAL A 886 -14.70 -11.78 -28.55
CA VAL A 886 -13.50 -11.14 -29.13
C VAL A 886 -12.92 -11.98 -30.28
N VAL A 887 -12.95 -13.32 -30.22
CA VAL A 887 -12.57 -14.20 -31.36
C VAL A 887 -13.46 -13.93 -32.57
N ASP A 888 -14.77 -13.86 -32.40
CA ASP A 888 -15.71 -13.64 -33.52
C ASP A 888 -15.53 -12.24 -34.14
N LEU A 889 -15.37 -11.20 -33.31
CA LEU A 889 -15.02 -9.85 -33.79
C LEU A 889 -13.67 -9.83 -34.52
N LEU A 890 -12.66 -10.54 -34.01
CA LEU A 890 -11.34 -10.65 -34.63
C LEU A 890 -11.43 -11.34 -36.00
N LEU A 891 -12.15 -12.46 -36.10
CA LEU A 891 -12.31 -13.19 -37.36
C LEU A 891 -13.14 -12.45 -38.40
N GLU A 892 -14.02 -11.53 -38.00
CA GLU A 892 -14.68 -10.58 -38.92
C GLU A 892 -13.65 -9.64 -39.60
N LYS A 893 -12.59 -9.23 -38.89
CA LYS A 893 -11.54 -8.31 -39.42
C LYS A 893 -10.30 -9.02 -39.97
N ARG A 894 -10.06 -10.27 -39.55
CA ARG A 894 -8.92 -11.14 -39.88
C ARG A 894 -9.37 -12.58 -40.12
N GLY A 895 -10.22 -12.77 -41.14
CA GLY A 895 -10.70 -14.11 -41.55
C GLY A 895 -9.58 -15.07 -41.98
N ASP A 896 -8.40 -14.55 -42.30
CA ASP A 896 -7.16 -15.32 -42.53
C ASP A 896 -6.61 -16.02 -41.26
N PHE A 897 -7.03 -15.59 -40.07
CA PHE A 897 -6.73 -16.27 -38.81
C PHE A 897 -7.68 -17.44 -38.47
N SER A 898 -8.76 -17.64 -39.23
CA SER A 898 -9.79 -18.66 -38.93
C SER A 898 -9.24 -20.07 -38.72
N SER A 899 -8.20 -20.49 -39.47
CA SER A 899 -7.58 -21.81 -39.29
C SER A 899 -6.75 -21.99 -38.01
N TYR A 900 -6.57 -20.93 -37.21
CA TYR A 900 -5.82 -20.94 -35.96
C TYR A 900 -6.71 -20.84 -34.71
N PHE A 901 -8.03 -20.86 -34.87
CA PHE A 901 -8.97 -20.86 -33.75
C PHE A 901 -9.90 -22.08 -33.79
N ASP A 902 -10.32 -22.56 -32.62
CA ASP A 902 -11.38 -23.54 -32.47
C ASP A 902 -12.75 -22.95 -32.82
N SER A 903 -13.59 -23.78 -33.43
CA SER A 903 -14.96 -23.43 -33.82
C SER A 903 -15.91 -23.79 -32.68
N ASN A 904 -16.61 -22.78 -32.14
CA ASN A 904 -17.78 -23.01 -31.30
C ASN A 904 -18.96 -22.25 -31.92
N GLU A 905 -19.58 -22.87 -32.92
CA GLU A 905 -20.70 -22.27 -33.66
C GLU A 905 -21.93 -22.08 -32.75
N ALA A 906 -22.19 -22.99 -31.81
CA ALA A 906 -23.31 -22.89 -30.88
C ALA A 906 -23.21 -21.66 -29.95
N LEU A 907 -22.03 -21.42 -29.36
CA LEU A 907 -21.79 -20.24 -28.55
C LEU A 907 -21.84 -18.95 -29.38
N SER A 908 -21.22 -18.95 -30.56
CA SER A 908 -21.26 -17.81 -31.49
C SER A 908 -22.69 -17.46 -31.94
N GLU A 909 -23.53 -18.46 -32.22
CA GLU A 909 -24.95 -18.22 -32.57
C GLU A 909 -25.74 -17.68 -31.38
N LYS A 910 -25.56 -18.21 -30.15
CA LYS A 910 -26.20 -17.65 -28.96
C LYS A 910 -25.82 -16.19 -28.72
N ILE A 911 -24.53 -15.87 -28.74
CA ILE A 911 -24.03 -14.50 -28.53
C ILE A 911 -24.63 -13.56 -29.58
N LYS A 912 -24.64 -13.98 -30.85
CA LYS A 912 -25.18 -13.22 -31.99
C LYS A 912 -26.69 -13.01 -31.95
N ASN A 913 -27.44 -13.99 -31.44
CA ASN A 913 -28.89 -13.91 -31.27
C ASN A 913 -29.31 -13.09 -30.03
N GLY A 914 -28.38 -12.81 -29.11
CA GLY A 914 -28.70 -12.21 -27.80
C GLY A 914 -29.26 -13.21 -26.79
N GLU A 915 -28.94 -14.50 -26.95
CA GLU A 915 -29.37 -15.59 -26.08
C GLU A 915 -28.36 -15.84 -24.95
N PHE A 916 -28.86 -16.24 -23.77
CA PHE A 916 -28.00 -16.53 -22.62
C PHE A 916 -27.16 -17.81 -22.86
N ALA A 917 -25.84 -17.66 -22.72
CA ALA A 917 -24.85 -18.71 -22.87
C ALA A 917 -24.17 -19.00 -21.53
N THR A 918 -23.80 -20.26 -21.27
CA THR A 918 -23.09 -20.62 -20.02
C THR A 918 -21.58 -20.70 -20.20
N GLY A 919 -21.08 -20.79 -21.43
CA GLY A 919 -19.69 -21.11 -21.74
C GLY A 919 -19.43 -22.62 -21.86
N ASP A 920 -20.45 -23.47 -21.65
CA ASP A 920 -20.40 -24.93 -21.78
C ASP A 920 -21.01 -25.45 -23.10
N GLU A 921 -21.34 -24.55 -24.03
CA GLU A 921 -21.87 -24.83 -25.38
C GLU A 921 -20.91 -25.61 -26.29
#